data_AF-A0A1F8P6K9-F1
#
_entry.id   AF-A0A1F8P6K9-F1
#
_cell.length_a   1.000
_cell.length_b   1.000
_cell.length_c   1.000
_cell.angle_alpha   90.00
_cell.angle_beta   90.00
_cell.angle_gamma   90.00
#
_symmetry.space_group_name_H-M   'P 1'
#
loop_
_entity.id
_entity.type
_entity.pdbx_description
1 polymer ?
#
loop_
_entity_poly.entity_id
_entity_poly.type
_entity_poly.pdbx_seq_one_letter_code
_entity_poly.pdbx_strand_id
1 'polypeptide(L)'
;MQLEYSAALLRIGGYLNQMSRNQNQFMKYLGVFVAFVLLQTSAFDTVSATAWNAPLDHTASGLSMTDSALLDVSGITRVWAVDDGEKIKREDLQHPLADSPENIVWDGGKIHIFGARNEVVAFQLMIEAGMAGARGVDVWISDLTQGAYSISGSASGPSDPYDYRGRGVELFTEHYLHISERSRGGTSWTKSAAPSDYYYGWVPDALIPFSAPSGMGGAPFDIPANMNQGVWVDITIPRDAPAGTMIGEVQVTVGGNLSHRIPLELQIYPFTLTDETHFHNMFAISEIDISLRHGVELDSEEFYEVLARYYQMAHRHRMDLVQAVRNISQVRRFHNRYLTGSLYSQKNGYAGPGEGVGNSTFSIGLYGNLPTEYGSNPQNWSKELWWEGSDAWATWFAENAPHVSIHKFLLPDEPDSAADLRAVKAQADWSHSNTGIGGTIPTFVTHWIEPEYQGYVDFWSISTNHALAGTIPGTDPQAVQDEQEAGRQIGVYNGYRPATGSILIDTDAVDFRVIPWIGWKYNLDQYFYWNTTYWIEWANDSRRWNIFSNPETMQNHGNGEGTFFYPGQDKVYIEEDRGLAGPLASIRMKNWRRGMQDYEYLWLANEMGLGQEVEHIVNQAIPAALWDTNSRSDIAWSEHGYSFEVLRQELAKLIAYGWQEASSLPVYHQQQEFVDIGLDHPYYEEINALTQLGFIGGCNQDPPAFCPDRSLTRAEAAILFGRVAYGSSFTPPIPEQQLFIDMPLMGDDSWATPWAVALWQDGYLSECGRDPLRFCPNAAISRVESLILMLRVRYGLHYTPPSAEGLFSDVSLRWEETKWIEAAYYQGLLGPCKTTVRMRFCPYGTISRGEAAAMITRALNLVTP
;
A
#
# COMPACT_ATOMS: atom_id res chain seq x y z
N MET A 1 -47.82 4.54 14.22
CA MET A 1 -48.42 5.85 14.61
C MET A 1 -49.41 5.59 15.75
N GLN A 2 -49.28 6.29 16.88
CA GLN A 2 -49.83 5.97 18.22
C GLN A 2 -49.18 4.77 18.94
N LEU A 3 -47.88 4.90 19.25
CA LEU A 3 -47.23 4.30 20.44
C LEU A 3 -45.82 4.88 20.73
N GLU A 4 -45.35 5.86 19.94
CA GLU A 4 -44.09 6.59 20.17
C GLU A 4 -44.28 8.02 20.71
N TYR A 5 -45.39 8.32 21.37
CA TYR A 5 -45.62 9.64 22.00
C TYR A 5 -45.46 9.64 23.53
N SER A 6 -45.14 8.50 24.15
CA SER A 6 -45.09 8.37 25.62
C SER A 6 -43.69 8.21 26.23
N ALA A 7 -42.63 8.18 25.42
CA ALA A 7 -41.24 8.10 25.93
C ALA A 7 -40.50 9.46 25.87
N ALA A 8 -40.96 10.42 25.07
CA ALA A 8 -40.34 11.73 24.90
C ALA A 8 -40.65 12.73 26.03
N LEU A 9 -41.63 12.45 26.90
CA LEU A 9 -42.04 13.35 28.00
C LEU A 9 -41.37 13.07 29.35
N LEU A 10 -40.45 12.11 29.43
CA LEU A 10 -39.71 11.78 30.67
C LEU A 10 -38.21 12.11 30.65
N ARG A 11 -37.70 12.73 29.57
CA ARG A 11 -36.30 13.20 29.49
C ARG A 11 -36.12 14.73 29.32
N ILE A 12 -37.21 15.50 29.45
CA ILE A 12 -37.16 16.98 29.50
C ILE A 12 -37.05 17.49 30.97
N GLY A 13 -37.22 16.62 31.97
CA GLY A 13 -37.09 16.98 33.39
C GLY A 13 -35.66 17.04 33.95
N GLY A 14 -34.65 16.59 33.19
CA GLY A 14 -33.26 16.51 33.67
C GLY A 14 -32.34 17.68 33.27
N TYR A 15 -32.68 18.42 32.21
CA TYR A 15 -31.79 19.45 31.64
C TYR A 15 -31.99 20.87 32.20
N LEU A 16 -32.95 21.07 33.12
CA LEU A 16 -33.23 22.38 33.73
C LEU A 16 -32.52 22.66 35.06
N ASN A 17 -31.56 21.82 35.47
CA ASN A 17 -30.81 22.04 36.71
C ASN A 17 -29.30 22.28 36.53
N GLN A 18 -28.82 22.47 35.30
CA GLN A 18 -27.38 22.67 35.05
C GLN A 18 -27.04 23.79 34.06
N MET A 19 -27.89 24.81 33.94
CA MET A 19 -27.52 26.09 33.33
C MET A 19 -28.07 27.27 34.13
N SER A 20 -27.58 27.44 35.36
CA SER A 20 -27.51 28.76 35.97
C SER A 20 -26.13 28.92 36.60
N ARG A 21 -25.50 30.08 36.33
CA ARG A 21 -24.16 30.54 36.75
C ARG A 21 -23.00 30.23 35.79
N ASN A 22 -22.92 31.02 34.71
CA ASN A 22 -22.00 32.16 34.72
C ASN A 22 -22.12 32.95 33.42
N GLN A 23 -22.86 34.06 33.50
CA GLN A 23 -22.81 35.15 32.54
C GLN A 23 -21.50 35.93 32.74
N ASN A 24 -20.68 36.03 31.70
CA ASN A 24 -20.05 37.26 31.21
C ASN A 24 -18.93 36.93 30.22
N GLN A 25 -19.26 36.87 28.92
CA GLN A 25 -18.37 37.18 27.78
C GLN A 25 -19.16 37.24 26.45
N PHE A 26 -20.40 37.74 26.46
CA PHE A 26 -21.25 37.86 25.24
C PHE A 26 -21.54 39.32 24.82
N MET A 27 -20.75 40.29 25.27
CA MET A 27 -20.91 41.71 24.92
C MET A 27 -19.59 42.33 24.47
N LYS A 28 -18.98 41.78 23.41
CA LYS A 28 -17.88 42.43 22.68
C LYS A 28 -17.87 42.28 21.15
N TYR A 29 -18.79 41.54 20.53
CA TYR A 29 -18.80 41.39 19.07
C TYR A 29 -20.19 41.47 18.43
N LEU A 30 -21.01 42.44 18.84
CA LEU A 30 -22.18 42.84 18.06
C LEU A 30 -22.26 44.36 17.99
N GLY A 31 -21.47 44.92 17.08
CA GLY A 31 -21.32 46.35 16.94
C GLY A 31 -20.68 46.82 15.65
N VAL A 32 -20.73 46.07 14.54
CA VAL A 32 -20.43 46.59 13.18
C VAL A 32 -21.20 45.78 12.10
N PHE A 33 -22.49 45.53 12.29
CA PHE A 33 -23.34 44.90 11.24
C PHE A 33 -24.58 45.72 10.87
N VAL A 34 -24.52 47.05 11.08
CA VAL A 34 -25.52 47.99 10.56
C VAL A 34 -24.78 49.19 9.95
N ALA A 35 -24.18 48.98 8.78
CA ALA A 35 -23.67 50.08 7.94
C ALA A 35 -23.50 49.75 6.45
N PHE A 36 -23.94 48.59 5.94
CA PHE A 36 -23.69 48.24 4.52
C PHE A 36 -24.88 47.63 3.77
N VAL A 37 -26.09 48.08 4.10
CA VAL A 37 -27.23 48.00 3.18
C VAL A 37 -27.95 49.35 3.20
N LEU A 38 -27.72 50.18 2.18
CA LEU A 38 -28.64 51.13 1.53
C LEU A 38 -27.85 52.04 0.58
N LEU A 39 -28.34 52.17 -0.66
CA LEU A 39 -27.83 52.86 -1.88
C LEU A 39 -27.22 51.87 -2.89
N GLN A 40 -27.70 51.71 -4.13
CA GLN A 40 -28.83 52.32 -4.85
C GLN A 40 -29.05 51.49 -6.14
N THR A 41 -30.27 51.54 -6.66
CA THR A 41 -30.81 50.82 -7.83
C THR A 41 -30.61 51.56 -9.17
N SER A 42 -30.87 50.82 -10.28
CA SER A 42 -31.26 51.23 -11.66
C SER A 42 -30.10 51.45 -12.66
N ALA A 43 -30.16 51.09 -13.95
CA ALA A 43 -31.23 50.65 -14.85
C ALA A 43 -30.65 49.91 -16.10
N PHE A 44 -31.52 49.14 -16.76
CA PHE A 44 -31.63 48.75 -18.18
C PHE A 44 -30.62 49.29 -19.22
N ASP A 45 -30.11 48.44 -20.12
CA ASP A 45 -30.66 48.27 -21.48
C ASP A 45 -29.89 47.24 -22.34
N THR A 46 -30.65 46.58 -23.22
CA THR A 46 -30.26 45.65 -24.29
C THR A 46 -29.65 46.36 -25.51
N VAL A 47 -28.57 45.84 -26.12
CA VAL A 47 -28.34 45.93 -27.59
C VAL A 47 -27.55 44.70 -28.10
N SER A 48 -28.01 44.21 -29.24
CA SER A 48 -27.60 43.06 -30.06
C SER A 48 -26.28 43.23 -30.85
N ALA A 49 -25.82 42.09 -31.36
CA ALA A 49 -24.81 41.86 -32.39
C ALA A 49 -24.66 42.92 -33.50
N THR A 50 -23.42 43.14 -33.98
CA THR A 50 -23.01 42.90 -35.39
C THR A 50 -21.50 43.16 -35.62
N ALA A 51 -20.89 42.18 -36.29
CA ALA A 51 -19.86 42.24 -37.35
C ALA A 51 -18.90 43.44 -37.47
N TRP A 52 -17.60 43.14 -37.48
CA TRP A 52 -16.64 43.74 -38.42
C TRP A 52 -15.66 42.69 -38.95
N ASN A 53 -15.83 42.32 -40.22
CA ASN A 53 -14.79 41.75 -41.08
C ASN A 53 -14.07 42.92 -41.78
N ALA A 54 -12.74 42.96 -41.76
CA ALA A 54 -11.91 43.26 -42.94
C ALA A 54 -10.41 43.07 -42.62
N PRO A 55 -9.59 42.65 -43.62
CA PRO A 55 -8.25 42.10 -43.44
C PRO A 55 -7.16 43.18 -43.59
N LEU A 56 -6.01 42.98 -42.96
CA LEU A 56 -4.77 43.66 -43.34
C LEU A 56 -3.63 42.66 -43.46
N ASP A 57 -3.30 42.41 -44.71
CA ASP A 57 -2.11 41.76 -45.21
C ASP A 57 -0.95 42.76 -45.17
N HIS A 58 0.12 42.44 -44.43
CA HIS A 58 1.44 43.02 -44.66
C HIS A 58 2.53 42.02 -44.29
N THR A 59 3.11 41.46 -45.34
CA THR A 59 4.44 40.84 -45.37
C THR A 59 5.52 41.79 -44.82
N ALA A 60 6.26 41.36 -43.80
CA ALA A 60 7.62 41.80 -43.56
C ALA A 60 8.42 40.73 -42.80
N SER A 61 9.54 40.38 -43.41
CA SER A 61 10.52 39.37 -43.06
C SER A 61 11.31 39.66 -41.77
N GLY A 62 11.55 38.59 -41.00
CA GLY A 62 12.84 38.32 -40.36
C GLY A 62 13.14 39.05 -39.06
N LEU A 63 12.95 38.33 -37.95
CA LEU A 63 13.95 38.20 -36.87
C LEU A 63 13.52 37.03 -35.98
N SER A 64 14.28 35.94 -36.09
CA SER A 64 14.28 34.83 -35.13
C SER A 64 14.74 35.37 -33.78
N MET A 65 13.84 35.39 -32.80
CA MET A 65 14.19 35.40 -31.39
C MET A 65 13.84 34.03 -30.82
N THR A 66 14.90 33.27 -30.59
CA THR A 66 14.94 32.05 -29.79
C THR A 66 14.49 32.34 -28.36
N ASP A 67 13.68 31.43 -27.81
CA ASP A 67 13.39 31.20 -26.38
C ASP A 67 13.46 32.41 -25.46
N SER A 68 12.35 33.15 -25.38
CA SER A 68 12.00 33.92 -24.19
C SER A 68 10.89 33.17 -23.47
N ALA A 69 11.18 32.73 -22.24
CA ALA A 69 10.27 32.07 -21.31
C ALA A 69 8.80 32.46 -21.52
N LEU A 70 8.01 31.50 -22.03
CA LEU A 70 6.58 31.48 -21.79
C LEU A 70 6.45 31.46 -20.26
N LEU A 71 5.95 32.57 -19.69
CA LEU A 71 5.37 32.53 -18.35
C LEU A 71 4.45 31.32 -18.33
N ASP A 72 4.73 30.35 -17.47
CA ASP A 72 3.86 29.20 -17.32
C ASP A 72 2.48 29.69 -16.86
N VAL A 73 1.56 29.77 -17.82
CA VAL A 73 0.18 30.22 -17.60
C VAL A 73 -0.65 29.08 -16.98
N SER A 74 -0.07 27.87 -16.89
CA SER A 74 -0.76 26.70 -16.34
C SER A 74 -0.79 26.69 -14.82
N GLY A 75 0.20 27.31 -14.16
CA GLY A 75 0.33 27.29 -12.70
C GLY A 75 0.80 25.94 -12.15
N ILE A 76 1.07 24.96 -13.03
CA ILE A 76 1.64 23.65 -12.70
C ILE A 76 3.16 23.76 -12.72
N THR A 77 3.80 23.48 -11.59
CA THR A 77 5.26 23.56 -11.44
C THR A 77 5.97 22.26 -11.77
N ARG A 78 5.31 21.13 -11.59
CA ARG A 78 5.89 19.80 -11.81
C ARG A 78 4.79 18.78 -12.09
N VAL A 79 5.11 17.81 -12.94
CA VAL A 79 4.33 16.56 -13.10
C VAL A 79 5.30 15.39 -13.08
N TRP A 80 4.98 14.36 -12.32
CA TRP A 80 5.76 13.12 -12.22
C TRP A 80 4.84 11.92 -11.93
N ALA A 81 5.38 10.71 -11.99
CA ALA A 81 4.61 9.49 -11.74
C ALA A 81 5.24 8.59 -10.68
N VAL A 82 4.43 7.74 -10.08
CA VAL A 82 4.85 6.74 -9.10
C VAL A 82 3.97 5.50 -9.21
N ASP A 83 4.41 4.37 -8.68
CA ASP A 83 3.62 3.14 -8.68
C ASP A 83 2.36 3.22 -7.79
N ASP A 84 1.54 2.17 -7.82
CA ASP A 84 0.28 2.10 -7.09
C ASP A 84 0.40 1.72 -5.60
N GLY A 85 1.62 1.55 -5.09
CA GLY A 85 1.93 1.20 -3.69
C GLY A 85 2.26 2.39 -2.78
N GLU A 86 2.10 3.63 -3.24
CA GLU A 86 2.42 4.83 -2.47
C GLU A 86 1.16 5.65 -2.10
N LYS A 87 1.25 6.47 -1.04
CA LYS A 87 0.25 7.50 -0.69
C LYS A 87 0.94 8.85 -0.58
N ILE A 88 0.88 9.66 -1.62
CA ILE A 88 1.55 10.96 -1.62
C ILE A 88 0.61 12.00 -1.00
N LYS A 89 1.08 12.71 0.04
CA LYS A 89 0.25 13.71 0.73
C LYS A 89 -0.03 14.92 -0.15
N ARG A 90 -1.16 15.57 0.09
CA ARG A 90 -1.58 16.76 -0.67
C ARG A 90 -0.57 17.90 -0.63
N GLU A 91 0.05 18.11 0.54
CA GLU A 91 1.01 19.19 0.77
C GLU A 91 2.46 18.84 0.40
N ASP A 92 2.74 17.59 0.00
CA ASP A 92 4.11 17.17 -0.30
C ASP A 92 4.48 17.45 -1.77
N LEU A 93 5.28 18.50 -1.97
CA LEU A 93 5.82 18.93 -3.27
C LEU A 93 7.30 18.57 -3.44
N GLN A 94 7.90 17.86 -2.47
CA GLN A 94 9.32 17.53 -2.46
C GLN A 94 9.51 16.03 -2.16
N HIS A 95 8.54 15.22 -2.56
CA HIS A 95 8.56 13.80 -2.30
C HIS A 95 9.80 13.16 -2.97
N PRO A 96 10.61 12.38 -2.23
CA PRO A 96 11.89 11.87 -2.74
C PRO A 96 11.73 10.97 -3.98
N LEU A 97 10.63 10.23 -4.10
CA LEU A 97 10.36 9.37 -5.26
C LEU A 97 10.20 10.13 -6.58
N ALA A 98 10.00 11.44 -6.54
CA ALA A 98 9.88 12.23 -7.76
C ALA A 98 11.19 12.31 -8.54
N ASP A 99 12.34 12.11 -7.86
CA ASP A 99 13.70 12.15 -8.40
C ASP A 99 14.53 10.90 -8.07
N SER A 100 13.94 9.92 -7.37
CA SER A 100 14.65 8.72 -6.92
C SER A 100 14.89 7.75 -8.08
N PRO A 101 16.11 7.20 -8.22
CA PRO A 101 16.36 6.12 -9.18
C PRO A 101 15.67 4.80 -8.80
N GLU A 102 15.15 4.68 -7.57
CA GLU A 102 14.38 3.52 -7.13
C GLU A 102 12.95 3.52 -7.66
N ASN A 103 12.45 4.68 -8.09
CA ASN A 103 11.14 4.78 -8.74
C ASN A 103 11.22 4.25 -10.17
N ILE A 104 11.01 2.93 -10.33
CA ILE A 104 11.11 2.27 -11.63
C ILE A 104 9.96 2.65 -12.59
N VAL A 105 8.91 3.31 -12.08
CA VAL A 105 7.78 3.78 -12.90
C VAL A 105 8.10 5.12 -13.57
N TRP A 106 9.04 5.90 -13.04
CA TRP A 106 9.33 7.25 -13.51
C TRP A 106 10.83 7.52 -13.64
N ASP A 107 11.29 7.77 -14.86
CA ASP A 107 12.71 8.05 -15.15
C ASP A 107 13.07 9.54 -15.21
N GLY A 108 12.13 10.42 -14.82
CA GLY A 108 12.28 11.88 -14.93
C GLY A 108 11.65 12.48 -16.18
N GLY A 109 11.23 11.68 -17.16
CA GLY A 109 10.57 12.18 -18.37
C GLY A 109 9.56 11.25 -19.02
N LYS A 110 9.52 9.97 -18.64
CA LYS A 110 8.65 8.93 -19.20
C LYS A 110 8.15 8.02 -18.09
N ILE A 111 6.92 7.54 -18.28
CA ILE A 111 6.28 6.54 -17.43
C ILE A 111 6.55 5.15 -18.00
N HIS A 112 7.03 4.24 -17.16
CA HIS A 112 7.30 2.84 -17.50
C HIS A 112 6.45 1.91 -16.62
N ILE A 113 5.62 1.10 -17.24
CA ILE A 113 4.82 0.10 -16.53
C ILE A 113 4.88 -1.23 -17.28
N PHE A 114 4.54 -2.32 -16.59
CA PHE A 114 4.51 -3.65 -17.18
C PHE A 114 3.40 -4.50 -16.58
N GLY A 115 2.93 -5.47 -17.36
CA GLY A 115 1.94 -6.45 -16.91
C GLY A 115 1.80 -7.63 -17.84
N ALA A 116 0.98 -8.59 -17.43
CA ALA A 116 0.52 -9.72 -18.20
C ALA A 116 -0.79 -9.41 -18.94
N ARG A 117 -1.20 -10.30 -19.85
CA ARG A 117 -2.56 -10.22 -20.42
C ARG A 117 -3.58 -10.51 -19.34
N ASN A 118 -4.77 -9.93 -19.47
CA ASN A 118 -5.87 -10.08 -18.51
C ASN A 118 -5.50 -9.57 -17.10
N GLU A 119 -4.75 -8.47 -17.04
CA GLU A 119 -4.32 -7.81 -15.81
C GLU A 119 -4.77 -6.34 -15.80
N VAL A 120 -5.04 -5.78 -14.61
CA VAL A 120 -5.11 -4.32 -14.44
C VAL A 120 -3.80 -3.82 -13.83
N VAL A 121 -3.04 -3.04 -14.60
CA VAL A 121 -1.85 -2.33 -14.13
C VAL A 121 -2.20 -0.90 -13.77
N ALA A 122 -1.46 -0.27 -12.87
CA ALA A 122 -1.75 1.08 -12.43
C ALA A 122 -0.50 1.89 -12.10
N PHE A 123 -0.66 3.20 -12.11
CA PHE A 123 0.31 4.18 -11.61
C PHE A 123 -0.45 5.43 -11.14
N GLN A 124 0.23 6.29 -10.39
CA GLN A 124 -0.28 7.59 -9.94
C GLN A 124 0.46 8.69 -10.69
N LEU A 125 -0.27 9.69 -11.19
CA LEU A 125 0.28 10.92 -11.75
C LEU A 125 0.15 12.03 -10.71
N MET A 126 1.28 12.56 -10.26
CA MET A 126 1.33 13.67 -9.30
C MET A 126 1.45 14.99 -10.04
N ILE A 127 0.46 15.87 -9.86
CA ILE A 127 0.43 17.20 -10.48
C ILE A 127 0.60 18.25 -9.38
N GLU A 128 1.69 18.99 -9.43
CA GLU A 128 2.04 19.99 -8.42
C GLU A 128 1.75 21.40 -8.93
N ALA A 129 1.01 22.19 -8.14
CA ALA A 129 0.74 23.58 -8.47
C ALA A 129 1.57 24.54 -7.62
N GLY A 130 2.07 25.60 -8.26
CA GLY A 130 2.81 26.68 -7.61
C GLY A 130 1.91 27.64 -6.83
N MET A 131 2.44 28.82 -6.51
CA MET A 131 1.73 29.82 -5.69
C MET A 131 0.40 30.34 -6.28
N ALA A 132 0.18 30.19 -7.59
CA ALA A 132 -1.06 30.60 -8.24
C ALA A 132 -2.19 29.56 -8.12
N GLY A 133 -1.85 28.31 -7.79
CA GLY A 133 -2.71 27.15 -8.04
C GLY A 133 -2.89 26.89 -9.54
N ALA A 134 -3.68 25.86 -9.87
CA ALA A 134 -4.09 25.55 -11.24
C ALA A 134 -5.62 25.36 -11.28
N ARG A 135 -6.28 25.82 -12.35
CA ARG A 135 -7.75 25.75 -12.48
C ARG A 135 -8.19 25.07 -13.75
N GLY A 136 -9.22 24.25 -13.65
CA GLY A 136 -9.72 23.44 -14.77
C GLY A 136 -8.64 22.51 -15.31
N VAL A 137 -7.94 21.84 -14.41
CA VAL A 137 -6.96 20.79 -14.72
C VAL A 137 -7.71 19.56 -15.19
N ASP A 138 -7.24 18.97 -16.28
CA ASP A 138 -7.78 17.73 -16.85
C ASP A 138 -6.63 16.85 -17.35
N VAL A 139 -6.83 15.53 -17.35
CA VAL A 139 -5.83 14.54 -17.74
C VAL A 139 -6.43 13.58 -18.76
N TRP A 140 -5.67 13.34 -19.83
CA TRP A 140 -6.04 12.42 -20.89
C TRP A 140 -4.91 11.44 -21.15
N ILE A 141 -5.23 10.16 -21.27
CA ILE A 141 -4.33 9.14 -21.79
C ILE A 141 -4.79 8.77 -23.19
N SER A 142 -3.87 8.80 -24.15
CA SER A 142 -4.10 8.38 -25.53
C SER A 142 -4.43 6.89 -25.62
N ASP A 143 -4.83 6.42 -26.80
CA ASP A 143 -4.73 4.98 -27.07
C ASP A 143 -3.27 4.53 -26.90
N LEU A 144 -3.05 3.37 -26.29
CA LEU A 144 -1.76 2.71 -26.25
C LEU A 144 -1.65 1.81 -27.47
N THR A 145 -0.61 1.96 -28.27
CA THR A 145 -0.53 1.34 -29.60
C THR A 145 0.72 0.46 -29.75
N GLN A 146 0.55 -0.66 -30.44
CA GLN A 146 1.64 -1.53 -30.92
C GLN A 146 1.27 -2.03 -32.33
N GLY A 147 1.88 -1.42 -33.36
CA GLY A 147 1.51 -1.70 -34.74
C GLY A 147 0.05 -1.33 -35.02
N ALA A 148 -0.77 -2.32 -35.41
CA ALA A 148 -2.20 -2.12 -35.66
C ALA A 148 -3.10 -2.43 -34.44
N TYR A 149 -2.53 -2.98 -33.35
CA TYR A 149 -3.27 -3.26 -32.13
C TYR A 149 -3.26 -2.03 -31.20
N SER A 150 -4.39 -1.78 -30.52
CA SER A 150 -4.52 -0.66 -29.60
C SER A 150 -5.34 -1.03 -28.37
N ILE A 151 -4.88 -0.61 -27.19
CA ILE A 151 -5.71 -0.50 -26.00
C ILE A 151 -6.30 0.89 -26.00
N SER A 152 -7.64 0.99 -25.88
CA SER A 152 -8.35 2.25 -25.95
C SER A 152 -7.98 3.16 -24.78
N GLY A 153 -7.67 4.43 -25.08
CA GLY A 153 -7.34 5.46 -24.10
C GLY A 153 -8.54 5.97 -23.30
N SER A 154 -8.27 6.94 -22.42
CA SER A 154 -9.22 7.48 -21.44
C SER A 154 -10.47 8.15 -22.02
N ALA A 155 -10.42 8.63 -23.26
CA ALA A 155 -11.56 9.25 -23.94
C ALA A 155 -12.56 8.23 -24.51
N SER A 156 -12.20 6.95 -24.50
CA SER A 156 -13.00 5.86 -25.05
C SER A 156 -13.89 5.21 -23.99
N GLY A 157 -14.95 4.56 -24.47
CA GLY A 157 -15.87 3.79 -23.64
C GLY A 157 -17.14 4.55 -23.24
N PRO A 158 -18.02 3.90 -22.47
CA PRO A 158 -19.31 4.47 -22.06
C PRO A 158 -19.17 5.64 -21.08
N SER A 159 -20.20 6.48 -20.98
CA SER A 159 -20.23 7.55 -19.99
C SER A 159 -20.47 7.06 -18.56
N ASP A 160 -21.14 5.92 -18.39
CA ASP A 160 -21.33 5.28 -17.08
C ASP A 160 -20.01 4.64 -16.62
N PRO A 161 -19.41 5.07 -15.50
CA PRO A 161 -18.15 4.48 -15.00
C PRO A 161 -18.29 3.01 -14.59
N TYR A 162 -19.51 2.50 -14.39
CA TYR A 162 -19.76 1.10 -14.05
C TYR A 162 -19.99 0.20 -15.28
N ASP A 163 -19.93 0.77 -16.49
CA ASP A 163 -19.85 0.00 -17.73
C ASP A 163 -18.39 -0.07 -18.19
N TYR A 164 -17.83 -1.27 -18.06
CA TYR A 164 -16.41 -1.56 -18.28
C TYR A 164 -16.10 -1.98 -19.72
N ARG A 165 -17.11 -2.09 -20.59
CA ARG A 165 -16.93 -2.53 -21.96
C ARG A 165 -16.20 -1.49 -22.79
N GLY A 166 -15.14 -1.90 -23.48
CA GLY A 166 -14.35 -0.99 -24.31
C GLY A 166 -13.67 0.13 -23.52
N ARG A 167 -13.48 -0.06 -22.20
CA ARG A 167 -12.79 0.85 -21.29
C ARG A 167 -11.41 0.30 -20.98
N GLY A 168 -10.42 0.69 -21.78
CA GLY A 168 -9.02 0.28 -21.58
C GLY A 168 -8.31 1.07 -20.47
N VAL A 169 -8.68 2.34 -20.27
CA VAL A 169 -8.12 3.23 -19.26
C VAL A 169 -9.22 3.81 -18.37
N GLU A 170 -9.00 3.80 -17.06
CA GLU A 170 -9.84 4.47 -16.06
C GLU A 170 -9.01 5.51 -15.31
N LEU A 171 -9.56 6.71 -15.13
CA LEU A 171 -8.90 7.82 -14.43
C LEU A 171 -9.71 8.23 -13.21
N PHE A 172 -9.01 8.45 -12.10
CA PHE A 172 -9.61 8.87 -10.84
C PHE A 172 -8.83 10.03 -10.26
N THR A 173 -9.52 11.01 -9.67
CA THR A 173 -8.88 11.96 -8.77
C THR A 173 -8.76 11.33 -7.40
N GLU A 174 -7.59 11.45 -6.77
CA GLU A 174 -7.40 11.05 -5.38
C GLU A 174 -8.02 12.07 -4.44
N HIS A 175 -8.98 11.62 -3.62
CA HIS A 175 -9.60 12.45 -2.61
C HIS A 175 -8.84 12.34 -1.29
N TYR A 176 -8.43 13.49 -0.77
CA TYR A 176 -7.62 13.60 0.43
C TYR A 176 -8.46 13.75 1.70
N LEU A 177 -8.17 12.92 2.70
CA LEU A 177 -8.76 12.93 4.02
C LEU A 177 -7.76 13.48 5.05
N HIS A 178 -8.23 14.33 5.95
CA HIS A 178 -7.37 14.95 6.95
C HIS A 178 -7.28 14.08 8.21
N ILE A 179 -6.17 13.36 8.36
CA ILE A 179 -5.82 12.58 9.54
C ILE A 179 -5.33 13.53 10.64
N SER A 180 -6.25 13.99 11.49
CA SER A 180 -5.93 14.86 12.63
C SER A 180 -5.45 14.11 13.87
N GLU A 181 -5.89 12.86 14.02
CA GLU A 181 -5.50 11.97 15.09
C GLU A 181 -5.13 10.62 14.48
N ARG A 182 -3.99 10.06 14.91
CA ARG A 182 -3.56 8.73 14.49
C ARG A 182 -4.44 7.66 15.08
N SER A 183 -4.68 6.63 14.29
CA SER A 183 -5.35 5.43 14.77
C SER A 183 -4.61 4.85 15.95
N ARG A 184 -5.33 4.34 16.95
CA ARG A 184 -4.70 3.84 18.18
C ARG A 184 -4.25 2.40 17.96
N GLY A 185 -2.94 2.15 18.04
CA GLY A 185 -2.30 0.86 17.73
C GLY A 185 -2.80 -0.39 18.47
N GLY A 186 -3.71 -0.28 19.45
CA GLY A 186 -4.24 -1.45 20.16
C GLY A 186 -4.96 -2.49 19.28
N THR A 187 -5.38 -2.11 18.07
CA THR A 187 -6.10 -2.99 17.14
C THR A 187 -5.43 -3.19 15.78
N SER A 188 -4.32 -2.50 15.47
CA SER A 188 -3.75 -2.56 14.11
C SER A 188 -2.22 -2.57 14.02
N TRP A 189 -1.48 -2.32 15.10
CA TRP A 189 -0.02 -2.51 15.11
C TRP A 189 0.59 -2.57 16.51
N THR A 190 1.68 -3.31 16.65
CA THR A 190 2.53 -3.23 17.84
C THR A 190 3.23 -1.87 17.91
N LYS A 191 3.73 -1.51 19.10
CA LYS A 191 4.54 -0.29 19.26
C LYS A 191 5.80 -0.30 18.38
N SER A 192 6.40 -1.47 18.15
CA SER A 192 7.62 -1.61 17.35
C SER A 192 7.36 -1.51 15.85
N ALA A 193 6.15 -1.88 15.40
CA ALA A 193 5.76 -1.88 13.99
C ALA A 193 4.80 -0.73 13.66
N ALA A 194 4.95 0.40 14.34
CA ALA A 194 4.09 1.56 14.15
C ALA A 194 4.42 2.23 12.80
N PRO A 195 3.40 2.57 11.99
CA PRO A 195 3.59 3.23 10.69
C PRO A 195 4.28 4.60 10.84
N SER A 196 4.94 5.08 9.80
CA SER A 196 5.58 6.41 9.77
C SER A 196 4.61 7.55 10.07
N ASP A 197 5.05 8.59 10.78
CA ASP A 197 4.29 9.83 11.03
C ASP A 197 4.04 10.65 9.75
N TYR A 198 4.56 10.22 8.60
CA TYR A 198 4.22 10.81 7.31
C TYR A 198 2.70 10.81 7.07
N TYR A 199 1.97 9.77 7.48
CA TYR A 199 0.52 9.66 7.25
C TYR A 199 -0.38 10.48 8.19
N TYR A 200 0.14 11.53 8.84
CA TYR A 200 -0.67 12.59 9.45
C TYR A 200 -0.98 13.70 8.44
N GLY A 201 -2.11 14.40 8.58
CA GLY A 201 -2.51 15.47 7.67
C GLY A 201 -3.31 14.95 6.49
N TRP A 202 -3.17 15.53 5.29
CA TRP A 202 -4.01 15.20 4.14
C TRP A 202 -3.47 13.99 3.37
N VAL A 203 -4.06 12.82 3.62
CA VAL A 203 -3.70 11.53 3.02
C VAL A 203 -4.77 11.10 2.01
N PRO A 204 -4.39 10.64 0.79
CA PRO A 204 -5.36 10.16 -0.19
C PRO A 204 -5.88 8.78 0.17
N ASP A 205 -7.16 8.50 -0.11
CA ASP A 205 -7.70 7.13 -0.06
C ASP A 205 -8.85 6.92 -1.05
N ALA A 206 -9.90 7.74 -1.03
CA ALA A 206 -11.04 7.56 -1.94
C ALA A 206 -10.67 7.96 -3.37
N LEU A 207 -11.08 7.16 -4.36
CA LEU A 207 -10.79 7.37 -5.78
C LEU A 207 -12.07 7.77 -6.51
N ILE A 208 -12.20 9.06 -6.85
CA ILE A 208 -13.38 9.61 -7.53
C ILE A 208 -13.16 9.51 -9.05
N PRO A 209 -13.99 8.78 -9.81
CA PRO A 209 -13.85 8.68 -11.26
C PRO A 209 -13.93 10.05 -11.93
N PHE A 210 -13.14 10.26 -12.98
CA PHE A 210 -13.18 11.49 -13.78
C PHE A 210 -14.56 11.78 -14.37
N SER A 211 -15.39 10.75 -14.59
CA SER A 211 -16.76 10.87 -15.10
C SER A 211 -17.78 11.37 -14.05
N ALA A 212 -17.39 11.55 -12.79
CA ALA A 212 -18.25 12.22 -11.82
C ALA A 212 -18.62 13.62 -12.36
N PRO A 213 -19.87 14.09 -12.19
CA PRO A 213 -20.32 15.36 -12.75
C PRO A 213 -19.44 16.54 -12.30
N SER A 214 -19.33 17.55 -13.16
CA SER A 214 -18.49 18.73 -12.89
C SER A 214 -18.83 19.36 -11.53
N GLY A 215 -17.80 19.63 -10.73
CA GLY A 215 -17.92 20.15 -9.37
C GLY A 215 -18.16 19.10 -8.29
N MET A 216 -18.27 17.81 -8.64
CA MET A 216 -18.45 16.71 -7.69
C MET A 216 -17.17 15.91 -7.42
N GLY A 217 -16.01 16.47 -7.77
CA GLY A 217 -14.69 15.89 -7.49
C GLY A 217 -14.03 15.15 -8.66
N GLY A 218 -14.78 14.80 -9.71
CA GLY A 218 -14.21 14.31 -10.97
C GLY A 218 -13.48 15.39 -11.77
N ALA A 219 -13.20 15.12 -13.04
CA ALA A 219 -12.52 16.07 -13.92
C ALA A 219 -13.51 16.98 -14.67
N PRO A 220 -13.09 18.21 -15.05
CA PRO A 220 -11.85 18.86 -14.64
C PRO A 220 -11.89 19.31 -13.17
N PHE A 221 -10.73 19.43 -12.54
CA PHE A 221 -10.56 19.81 -11.12
C PHE A 221 -9.61 21.00 -10.94
N ASP A 222 -9.63 21.59 -9.74
CA ASP A 222 -8.74 22.69 -9.37
C ASP A 222 -7.70 22.22 -8.34
N ILE A 223 -6.46 22.67 -8.49
CA ILE A 223 -5.37 22.42 -7.53
C ILE A 223 -5.08 23.73 -6.80
N PRO A 224 -5.22 23.78 -5.45
CA PRO A 224 -4.88 24.98 -4.70
C PRO A 224 -3.40 25.36 -4.81
N ALA A 225 -3.09 26.59 -4.41
CA ALA A 225 -1.72 27.08 -4.39
C ALA A 225 -0.83 26.23 -3.48
N ASN A 226 0.37 25.88 -3.97
CA ASN A 226 1.38 25.09 -3.27
C ASN A 226 0.83 23.76 -2.74
N MET A 227 0.08 23.05 -3.58
CA MET A 227 -0.47 21.72 -3.29
C MET A 227 -0.29 20.83 -4.51
N ASN A 228 -0.24 19.52 -4.29
CA ASN A 228 -0.36 18.54 -5.34
C ASN A 228 -1.82 18.02 -5.43
N GLN A 229 -2.08 17.33 -6.53
CA GLN A 229 -3.27 16.50 -6.71
C GLN A 229 -2.83 15.22 -7.43
N GLY A 230 -3.02 14.08 -6.76
CA GLY A 230 -2.84 12.76 -7.34
C GLY A 230 -3.97 12.41 -8.31
N VAL A 231 -3.61 11.83 -9.45
CA VAL A 231 -4.51 11.20 -10.41
C VAL A 231 -4.12 9.74 -10.53
N TRP A 232 -5.02 8.86 -10.08
CA TRP A 232 -4.85 7.43 -10.20
C TRP A 232 -5.22 6.97 -11.60
N VAL A 233 -4.39 6.10 -12.19
CA VAL A 233 -4.60 5.53 -13.52
C VAL A 233 -4.67 4.02 -13.43
N ASP A 234 -5.79 3.44 -13.88
CA ASP A 234 -5.90 2.00 -14.14
C ASP A 234 -5.85 1.74 -15.66
N ILE A 235 -5.06 0.75 -16.08
CA ILE A 235 -5.00 0.26 -17.46
C ILE A 235 -5.31 -1.24 -17.47
N THR A 236 -6.44 -1.61 -18.07
CA THR A 236 -6.83 -3.01 -18.25
C THR A 236 -6.17 -3.56 -19.52
N ILE A 237 -5.27 -4.53 -19.36
CA ILE A 237 -4.59 -5.22 -20.47
C ILE A 237 -5.51 -6.33 -20.98
N PRO A 238 -6.02 -6.25 -22.23
CA PRO A 238 -6.92 -7.27 -22.75
C PRO A 238 -6.28 -8.66 -22.81
N ARG A 239 -7.10 -9.70 -22.67
CA ARG A 239 -6.68 -11.11 -22.74
C ARG A 239 -5.98 -11.47 -24.06
N ASP A 240 -6.34 -10.81 -25.14
CA ASP A 240 -5.82 -11.05 -26.49
C ASP A 240 -4.69 -10.08 -26.90
N ALA A 241 -4.21 -9.24 -25.98
CA ALA A 241 -3.17 -8.28 -26.28
C ALA A 241 -1.87 -8.96 -26.75
N PRO A 242 -1.24 -8.48 -27.84
CA PRO A 242 0.06 -8.97 -28.26
C PRO A 242 1.12 -8.70 -27.17
N ALA A 243 2.09 -9.60 -27.06
CA ALA A 243 3.23 -9.35 -26.19
C ALA A 243 4.16 -8.29 -26.81
N GLY A 244 4.88 -7.57 -25.96
CA GLY A 244 5.78 -6.49 -26.37
C GLY A 244 5.36 -5.14 -25.82
N THR A 245 5.98 -4.10 -26.34
CA THR A 245 5.85 -2.73 -25.83
C THR A 245 4.74 -1.98 -26.56
N MET A 246 3.79 -1.43 -25.79
CA MET A 246 2.79 -0.49 -26.26
C MET A 246 3.18 0.93 -25.87
N ILE A 247 2.96 1.88 -26.77
CA ILE A 247 3.31 3.29 -26.57
C ILE A 247 2.04 4.15 -26.55
N GLY A 248 1.94 5.03 -25.56
CA GLY A 248 0.93 6.07 -25.46
C GLY A 248 1.52 7.37 -24.91
N GLU A 249 0.66 8.34 -24.61
CA GLU A 249 1.02 9.57 -23.91
C GLU A 249 -0.04 9.95 -22.90
N VAL A 250 0.40 10.54 -21.78
CA VAL A 250 -0.43 11.29 -20.85
C VAL A 250 -0.37 12.77 -21.22
N GLN A 251 -1.52 13.41 -21.34
CA GLN A 251 -1.67 14.84 -21.61
C GLN A 251 -2.33 15.51 -20.42
N VAL A 252 -1.68 16.52 -19.85
CA VAL A 252 -2.26 17.37 -18.81
C VAL A 252 -2.66 18.69 -19.43
N THR A 253 -3.89 19.12 -19.20
CA THR A 253 -4.41 20.41 -19.67
C THR A 253 -4.82 21.29 -18.50
N VAL A 254 -4.72 22.61 -18.65
CA VAL A 254 -5.19 23.61 -17.68
C VAL A 254 -6.04 24.65 -18.41
N GLY A 255 -7.28 24.83 -17.96
CA GLY A 255 -8.24 25.72 -18.62
C GLY A 255 -8.49 25.34 -20.08
N GLY A 256 -8.39 24.05 -20.40
CA GLY A 256 -8.52 23.50 -21.76
C GLY A 256 -7.27 23.67 -22.66
N ASN A 257 -6.20 24.29 -22.19
CA ASN A 257 -4.94 24.39 -22.92
C ASN A 257 -3.98 23.29 -22.48
N LEU A 258 -3.32 22.65 -23.44
CA LEU A 258 -2.28 21.67 -23.13
C LEU A 258 -1.15 22.32 -22.32
N SER A 259 -0.84 21.70 -21.19
CA SER A 259 0.26 22.08 -20.30
C SER A 259 1.44 21.11 -20.46
N HIS A 260 1.21 19.79 -20.33
CA HIS A 260 2.29 18.78 -20.35
C HIS A 260 1.93 17.60 -21.26
N ARG A 261 2.96 16.99 -21.87
CA ARG A 261 2.90 15.67 -22.54
C ARG A 261 3.95 14.76 -21.95
N ILE A 262 3.54 13.59 -21.50
CA ILE A 262 4.42 12.62 -20.85
C ILE A 262 4.30 11.30 -21.60
N PRO A 263 5.38 10.79 -22.22
CA PRO A 263 5.36 9.48 -22.84
C PRO A 263 5.03 8.37 -21.83
N LEU A 264 4.23 7.41 -22.26
CA LEU A 264 3.84 6.22 -21.49
C LEU A 264 4.26 4.97 -22.26
N GLU A 265 4.98 4.09 -21.58
CA GLU A 265 5.44 2.81 -22.09
C GLU A 265 4.87 1.66 -21.25
N LEU A 266 4.15 0.74 -21.90
CA LEU A 266 3.58 -0.45 -21.28
C LEU A 266 4.20 -1.71 -21.89
N GLN A 267 4.97 -2.45 -21.10
CA GLN A 267 5.51 -3.75 -21.49
C GLN A 267 4.52 -4.88 -21.16
N ILE A 268 4.04 -5.59 -22.19
CA ILE A 268 3.15 -6.75 -22.05
C ILE A 268 3.96 -8.04 -22.15
N TYR A 269 3.97 -8.84 -21.08
CA TYR A 269 4.63 -10.14 -21.06
C TYR A 269 3.79 -11.23 -21.77
N PRO A 270 4.42 -12.28 -22.34
CA PRO A 270 3.77 -13.27 -23.20
C PRO A 270 2.90 -14.32 -22.47
N PHE A 271 2.39 -14.03 -21.28
CA PHE A 271 1.48 -14.90 -20.53
C PHE A 271 0.19 -14.17 -20.14
N THR A 272 -0.78 -14.93 -19.63
CA THR A 272 -2.13 -14.45 -19.33
C THR A 272 -2.51 -14.87 -17.92
N LEU A 273 -2.98 -13.93 -17.10
CA LEU A 273 -3.53 -14.27 -15.79
C LEU A 273 -4.88 -14.98 -15.93
N THR A 274 -5.13 -15.94 -15.03
CA THR A 274 -6.42 -16.64 -14.93
C THR A 274 -7.55 -15.67 -14.54
N ASP A 275 -8.80 -16.00 -14.88
CA ASP A 275 -9.97 -15.30 -14.33
C ASP A 275 -10.36 -15.82 -12.94
N GLU A 276 -9.84 -16.99 -12.54
CA GLU A 276 -10.05 -17.58 -11.23
C GLU A 276 -9.21 -16.86 -10.18
N THR A 277 -9.66 -16.91 -8.92
CA THR A 277 -8.95 -16.36 -7.76
C THR A 277 -8.49 -17.51 -6.87
N HIS A 278 -7.17 -17.72 -6.77
CA HIS A 278 -6.61 -18.89 -6.07
C HIS A 278 -6.35 -18.70 -4.58
N PHE A 279 -6.36 -17.45 -4.09
CA PHE A 279 -6.39 -17.16 -2.66
C PHE A 279 -7.80 -16.75 -2.25
N HIS A 280 -8.53 -17.67 -1.61
CA HIS A 280 -9.90 -17.37 -1.21
C HIS A 280 -9.93 -16.19 -0.26
N ASN A 281 -11.00 -15.42 -0.35
CA ASN A 281 -11.17 -14.27 0.52
C ASN A 281 -12.63 -14.03 0.83
N MET A 282 -12.85 -13.21 1.85
CA MET A 282 -14.16 -12.74 2.27
C MET A 282 -14.05 -11.28 2.63
N PHE A 283 -14.90 -10.46 2.03
CA PHE A 283 -15.03 -9.05 2.36
C PHE A 283 -16.48 -8.78 2.73
N ALA A 284 -16.75 -8.63 4.02
CA ALA A 284 -18.12 -8.40 4.45
C ALA A 284 -18.63 -7.02 4.02
N ILE A 285 -19.93 -6.94 3.72
CA ILE A 285 -20.62 -5.70 3.35
C ILE A 285 -21.83 -5.46 4.25
N SER A 286 -22.12 -4.19 4.54
CA SER A 286 -23.32 -3.77 5.25
C SER A 286 -24.41 -3.30 4.27
N GLU A 287 -25.40 -4.15 4.04
CA GLU A 287 -26.55 -3.85 3.16
C GLU A 287 -27.35 -2.63 3.63
N ILE A 288 -27.48 -2.45 4.95
CA ILE A 288 -28.22 -1.34 5.55
C ILE A 288 -27.52 -0.02 5.27
N ASP A 289 -26.19 0.02 5.37
CA ASP A 289 -25.39 1.22 5.10
C ASP A 289 -25.50 1.62 3.62
N ILE A 290 -25.43 0.64 2.71
CA ILE A 290 -25.63 0.87 1.27
C ILE A 290 -27.04 1.40 1.00
N SER A 291 -28.07 0.73 1.51
CA SER A 291 -29.48 1.14 1.36
C SER A 291 -29.69 2.58 1.83
N LEU A 292 -29.15 2.95 3.00
CA LEU A 292 -29.29 4.28 3.57
C LEU A 292 -28.54 5.36 2.79
N ARG A 293 -27.29 5.11 2.36
CA ARG A 293 -26.51 6.10 1.60
C ARG A 293 -27.07 6.33 0.21
N HIS A 294 -27.53 5.28 -0.47
CA HIS A 294 -28.14 5.41 -1.80
C HIS A 294 -29.61 5.85 -1.74
N GLY A 295 -30.24 5.80 -0.56
CA GLY A 295 -31.64 6.20 -0.38
C GLY A 295 -32.64 5.23 -1.04
N VAL A 296 -32.28 3.94 -1.11
CA VAL A 296 -33.07 2.87 -1.71
C VAL A 296 -33.62 1.95 -0.63
N GLU A 297 -34.83 1.41 -0.81
CA GLU A 297 -35.43 0.49 0.16
C GLU A 297 -34.64 -0.84 0.20
N LEU A 298 -34.20 -1.26 1.40
CA LEU A 298 -33.52 -2.53 1.62
C LEU A 298 -34.35 -3.70 1.06
N ASP A 299 -33.69 -4.70 0.45
CA ASP A 299 -34.31 -5.86 -0.20
C ASP A 299 -35.24 -5.54 -1.41
N SER A 300 -35.31 -4.28 -1.87
CA SER A 300 -35.99 -3.94 -3.13
C SER A 300 -35.18 -4.35 -4.36
N GLU A 301 -35.85 -4.49 -5.51
CA GLU A 301 -35.17 -4.72 -6.80
C GLU A 301 -34.13 -3.63 -7.10
N GLU A 302 -34.45 -2.36 -6.78
CA GLU A 302 -33.54 -1.23 -6.97
C GLU A 302 -32.29 -1.33 -6.08
N PHE A 303 -32.45 -1.75 -4.82
CA PHE A 303 -31.32 -2.03 -3.93
C PHE A 303 -30.39 -3.08 -4.52
N TYR A 304 -30.93 -4.18 -5.06
CA TYR A 304 -30.09 -5.21 -5.66
C TYR A 304 -29.35 -4.74 -6.92
N GLU A 305 -29.89 -3.81 -7.70
CA GLU A 305 -29.18 -3.21 -8.84
C GLU A 305 -28.03 -2.31 -8.39
N VAL A 306 -28.20 -1.53 -7.31
CA VAL A 306 -27.09 -0.79 -6.68
C VAL A 306 -26.04 -1.77 -6.17
N LEU A 307 -26.46 -2.80 -5.43
CA LEU A 307 -25.58 -3.83 -4.90
C LEU A 307 -24.80 -4.56 -6.00
N ALA A 308 -25.40 -4.77 -7.17
CA ALA A 308 -24.74 -5.38 -8.32
C ALA A 308 -23.45 -4.64 -8.70
N ARG A 309 -23.44 -3.30 -8.63
CA ARG A 309 -22.28 -2.47 -8.94
C ARG A 309 -21.17 -2.62 -7.90
N TYR A 310 -21.51 -2.86 -6.62
CA TYR A 310 -20.54 -3.23 -5.58
C TYR A 310 -19.88 -4.57 -5.90
N TYR A 311 -20.67 -5.58 -6.25
CA TYR A 311 -20.15 -6.89 -6.66
C TYR A 311 -19.27 -6.81 -7.91
N GLN A 312 -19.68 -6.08 -8.95
CA GLN A 312 -18.88 -5.90 -10.16
C GLN A 312 -17.56 -5.19 -9.88
N MET A 313 -17.58 -4.13 -9.07
CA MET A 313 -16.34 -3.45 -8.68
C MET A 313 -15.43 -4.37 -7.86
N ALA A 314 -15.96 -5.08 -6.87
CA ALA A 314 -15.20 -6.04 -6.06
C ALA A 314 -14.57 -7.16 -6.90
N HIS A 315 -15.34 -7.72 -7.84
CA HIS A 315 -14.87 -8.81 -8.70
C HIS A 315 -13.71 -8.39 -9.61
N ARG A 316 -13.74 -7.16 -10.15
CA ARG A 316 -12.60 -6.56 -10.88
C ARG A 316 -11.33 -6.41 -10.02
N HIS A 317 -11.46 -6.52 -8.70
CA HIS A 317 -10.37 -6.43 -7.73
C HIS A 317 -10.09 -7.79 -7.04
N ARG A 318 -10.61 -8.89 -7.59
CA ARG A 318 -10.46 -10.26 -7.05
C ARG A 318 -10.95 -10.39 -5.60
N MET A 319 -12.04 -9.68 -5.28
CA MET A 319 -12.67 -9.67 -3.97
C MET A 319 -14.02 -10.38 -3.99
N ASP A 320 -14.20 -11.31 -3.06
CA ASP A 320 -15.48 -11.97 -2.82
C ASP A 320 -16.25 -11.26 -1.70
N LEU A 321 -17.27 -10.49 -2.10
CA LEU A 321 -18.16 -9.86 -1.13
C LEU A 321 -19.11 -10.88 -0.49
N VAL A 322 -19.15 -10.89 0.84
CA VAL A 322 -20.04 -11.73 1.65
C VAL A 322 -21.00 -10.87 2.46
N GLN A 323 -22.20 -11.39 2.68
CA GLN A 323 -23.24 -10.69 3.44
C GLN A 323 -24.16 -11.68 4.14
N ALA A 324 -24.92 -11.17 5.12
CA ALA A 324 -26.02 -11.89 5.70
C ALA A 324 -27.07 -12.22 4.63
N VAL A 325 -27.52 -13.48 4.57
CA VAL A 325 -28.55 -13.90 3.63
C VAL A 325 -29.74 -14.49 4.37
N ARG A 326 -30.96 -14.13 3.93
CA ARG A 326 -32.19 -14.48 4.64
C ARG A 326 -32.67 -15.90 4.37
N ASN A 327 -32.51 -16.38 3.13
CA ASN A 327 -32.95 -17.71 2.68
C ASN A 327 -32.48 -18.04 1.26
N ILE A 328 -32.62 -19.31 0.87
CA ILE A 328 -32.27 -19.81 -0.48
C ILE A 328 -33.15 -19.16 -1.56
N SER A 329 -34.40 -18.78 -1.26
CA SER A 329 -35.26 -18.10 -2.25
C SER A 329 -34.70 -16.73 -2.65
N GLN A 330 -34.15 -15.98 -1.70
CA GLN A 330 -33.47 -14.71 -1.94
C GLN A 330 -32.19 -14.95 -2.76
N VAL A 331 -31.43 -16.00 -2.42
CA VAL A 331 -30.24 -16.41 -3.21
C VAL A 331 -30.61 -16.65 -4.66
N ARG A 332 -31.61 -17.50 -4.91
CA ARG A 332 -32.07 -17.83 -6.26
C ARG A 332 -32.46 -16.59 -7.07
N ARG A 333 -33.08 -15.60 -6.42
CA ARG A 333 -33.59 -14.41 -7.09
C ARG A 333 -32.51 -13.37 -7.37
N PHE A 334 -31.63 -13.09 -6.40
CA PHE A 334 -30.75 -11.91 -6.46
C PHE A 334 -29.26 -12.24 -6.41
N HIS A 335 -28.87 -13.27 -5.67
CA HIS A 335 -27.45 -13.55 -5.41
C HIS A 335 -26.84 -14.56 -6.39
N ASN A 336 -27.67 -15.43 -6.98
CA ASN A 336 -27.26 -16.45 -7.94
C ASN A 336 -26.43 -15.89 -9.10
N ARG A 337 -26.73 -14.66 -9.55
CA ARG A 337 -26.03 -14.04 -10.69
C ARG A 337 -24.55 -13.78 -10.43
N TYR A 338 -24.13 -13.47 -9.21
CA TYR A 338 -22.70 -13.29 -8.90
C TYR A 338 -22.03 -14.61 -8.51
N LEU A 339 -22.77 -15.53 -7.88
CA LEU A 339 -22.26 -16.88 -7.57
C LEU A 339 -22.03 -17.74 -8.82
N THR A 340 -22.73 -17.46 -9.93
CA THR A 340 -22.59 -18.22 -11.20
C THR A 340 -21.77 -17.49 -12.26
N GLY A 341 -21.32 -16.27 -11.97
CA GLY A 341 -20.60 -15.41 -12.91
C GLY A 341 -21.48 -14.70 -13.95
N SER A 342 -22.80 -14.93 -13.96
CA SER A 342 -23.72 -14.27 -14.90
C SER A 342 -23.69 -12.74 -14.81
N LEU A 343 -23.54 -12.18 -13.61
CA LEU A 343 -23.39 -10.74 -13.36
C LEU A 343 -22.13 -10.16 -14.01
N TYR A 344 -21.08 -10.98 -14.14
CA TYR A 344 -19.77 -10.59 -14.66
C TYR A 344 -19.67 -10.88 -16.17
N SER A 345 -20.68 -10.44 -16.92
CA SER A 345 -20.73 -10.61 -18.37
C SER A 345 -20.94 -9.29 -19.10
N GLN A 346 -20.58 -9.25 -20.40
CA GLN A 346 -20.79 -8.08 -21.26
C GLN A 346 -22.26 -7.66 -21.36
N LYS A 347 -23.20 -8.58 -21.16
CA LYS A 347 -24.63 -8.25 -21.11
C LYS A 347 -24.95 -7.29 -19.97
N ASN A 348 -24.23 -7.40 -18.86
CA ASN A 348 -24.41 -6.63 -17.64
C ASN A 348 -23.37 -5.51 -17.50
N GLY A 349 -22.72 -5.09 -18.60
CA GLY A 349 -21.72 -4.02 -18.59
C GLY A 349 -20.35 -4.42 -18.01
N TYR A 350 -20.11 -5.70 -17.76
CA TYR A 350 -18.84 -6.20 -17.25
C TYR A 350 -17.91 -6.62 -18.40
N ALA A 351 -16.63 -6.31 -18.29
CA ALA A 351 -15.56 -6.80 -19.16
C ALA A 351 -14.23 -6.79 -18.39
N GLY A 352 -13.26 -7.61 -18.80
CA GLY A 352 -11.93 -7.65 -18.17
C GLY A 352 -11.75 -8.84 -17.22
N PRO A 353 -10.80 -8.77 -16.27
CA PRO A 353 -10.47 -9.91 -15.40
C PRO A 353 -11.71 -10.45 -14.66
N GLY A 354 -11.84 -11.77 -14.59
CA GLY A 354 -12.96 -12.44 -13.92
C GLY A 354 -14.23 -12.57 -14.77
N GLU A 355 -14.21 -12.18 -16.05
CA GLU A 355 -15.39 -12.26 -16.92
C GLU A 355 -15.94 -13.69 -17.02
N GLY A 356 -17.22 -13.86 -16.67
CA GLY A 356 -17.93 -15.13 -16.68
C GLY A 356 -17.61 -16.09 -15.52
N VAL A 357 -16.70 -15.74 -14.61
CA VAL A 357 -16.33 -16.55 -13.44
C VAL A 357 -17.06 -16.02 -12.20
N GLY A 358 -17.76 -16.88 -11.46
CA GLY A 358 -18.48 -16.48 -10.24
C GLY A 358 -17.56 -16.24 -9.04
N ASN A 359 -18.12 -15.70 -7.96
CA ASN A 359 -17.43 -15.60 -6.67
C ASN A 359 -17.03 -17.01 -6.19
N SER A 360 -15.92 -17.10 -5.46
CA SER A 360 -15.36 -18.37 -4.99
C SER A 360 -15.81 -18.75 -3.58
N THR A 361 -16.28 -17.81 -2.77
CA THR A 361 -16.59 -18.04 -1.35
C THR A 361 -18.02 -17.64 -0.95
N PHE A 362 -18.63 -18.39 -0.04
CA PHE A 362 -19.89 -18.02 0.60
C PHE A 362 -19.98 -18.48 2.06
N SER A 363 -20.48 -17.60 2.95
CA SER A 363 -20.62 -17.86 4.39
C SER A 363 -22.08 -17.95 4.80
N ILE A 364 -22.50 -19.11 5.30
CA ILE A 364 -23.86 -19.34 5.81
C ILE A 364 -23.89 -18.89 7.28
N GLY A 365 -24.83 -18.00 7.63
CA GLY A 365 -25.03 -17.58 9.02
C GLY A 365 -24.17 -16.40 9.49
N LEU A 366 -23.49 -15.71 8.56
CA LEU A 366 -22.57 -14.59 8.85
C LEU A 366 -23.18 -13.59 9.86
N TYR A 367 -22.41 -13.28 10.91
CA TYR A 367 -22.80 -12.36 12.00
C TYR A 367 -24.15 -12.65 12.66
N GLY A 368 -24.50 -13.91 12.84
CA GLY A 368 -25.71 -14.31 13.56
C GLY A 368 -26.98 -14.25 12.72
N ASN A 369 -26.88 -13.89 11.44
CA ASN A 369 -28.02 -13.85 10.53
C ASN A 369 -28.31 -15.24 9.97
N LEU A 370 -29.14 -15.98 10.69
CA LEU A 370 -29.48 -17.35 10.32
C LEU A 370 -30.54 -17.38 9.24
N PRO A 371 -30.32 -18.12 8.15
CA PRO A 371 -31.35 -18.29 7.14
C PRO A 371 -32.60 -18.97 7.69
N THR A 372 -33.73 -18.78 7.01
CA THR A 372 -35.02 -19.42 7.38
C THR A 372 -34.94 -20.95 7.43
N GLU A 373 -34.07 -21.54 6.61
CA GLU A 373 -33.79 -22.96 6.55
C GLU A 373 -33.17 -23.48 7.87
N TYR A 374 -32.56 -22.59 8.67
CA TYR A 374 -32.05 -22.86 10.02
C TYR A 374 -32.98 -22.35 11.13
N GLY A 375 -34.19 -21.86 10.81
CA GLY A 375 -35.19 -21.42 11.79
C GLY A 375 -35.12 -19.92 12.19
N SER A 376 -34.31 -19.11 11.50
CA SER A 376 -34.20 -17.64 11.62
C SER A 376 -33.83 -17.03 12.98
N ASN A 377 -33.84 -17.80 14.05
CA ASN A 377 -33.55 -17.33 15.40
C ASN A 377 -32.82 -18.44 16.17
N PRO A 378 -31.72 -18.12 16.87
CA PRO A 378 -30.99 -19.09 17.70
C PRO A 378 -31.87 -19.85 18.70
N GLN A 379 -32.96 -19.23 19.19
CA GLN A 379 -33.88 -19.87 20.14
C GLN A 379 -34.70 -21.01 19.52
N ASN A 380 -34.82 -21.05 18.19
CA ASN A 380 -35.57 -22.08 17.47
C ASN A 380 -34.67 -23.25 17.03
N TRP A 381 -33.36 -23.17 17.25
CA TRP A 381 -32.45 -24.19 16.77
C TRP A 381 -32.71 -25.56 17.39
N SER A 382 -32.72 -26.56 16.52
CA SER A 382 -32.63 -27.96 16.90
C SER A 382 -31.65 -28.66 15.96
N LYS A 383 -31.19 -29.83 16.37
CA LYS A 383 -30.36 -30.69 15.53
C LYS A 383 -31.03 -30.97 14.18
N GLU A 384 -32.34 -31.25 14.20
CA GLU A 384 -33.13 -31.58 13.01
C GLU A 384 -33.17 -30.39 12.04
N LEU A 385 -33.46 -29.18 12.53
CA LEU A 385 -33.46 -27.98 11.70
C LEU A 385 -32.05 -27.64 11.16
N TRP A 386 -31.01 -27.86 11.96
CA TRP A 386 -29.63 -27.65 11.52
C TRP A 386 -29.25 -28.59 10.38
N TRP A 387 -29.68 -29.86 10.44
CA TRP A 387 -29.48 -30.85 9.38
C TRP A 387 -30.29 -30.49 8.13
N GLU A 388 -31.58 -30.24 8.28
CA GLU A 388 -32.47 -29.86 7.17
C GLU A 388 -31.96 -28.61 6.44
N GLY A 389 -31.54 -27.59 7.19
CA GLY A 389 -30.95 -26.38 6.62
C GLY A 389 -29.63 -26.65 5.91
N SER A 390 -28.71 -27.37 6.54
CA SER A 390 -27.42 -27.70 5.94
C SER A 390 -27.57 -28.53 4.66
N ASP A 391 -28.47 -29.50 4.65
CA ASP A 391 -28.74 -30.33 3.48
C ASP A 391 -29.35 -29.51 2.34
N ALA A 392 -30.26 -28.58 2.64
CA ALA A 392 -30.87 -27.70 1.67
C ALA A 392 -29.84 -26.78 1.00
N TRP A 393 -28.96 -26.17 1.80
CA TRP A 393 -27.91 -25.28 1.30
C TRP A 393 -26.84 -26.05 0.50
N ALA A 394 -26.34 -27.17 1.01
CA ALA A 394 -25.37 -28.00 0.28
C ALA A 394 -25.94 -28.52 -1.05
N THR A 395 -27.21 -28.97 -1.06
CA THR A 395 -27.88 -29.38 -2.31
C THR A 395 -27.97 -28.22 -3.29
N TRP A 396 -28.36 -27.04 -2.83
CA TRP A 396 -28.46 -25.87 -3.70
C TRP A 396 -27.13 -25.51 -4.35
N PHE A 397 -26.04 -25.44 -3.57
CA PHE A 397 -24.71 -25.15 -4.11
C PHE A 397 -24.21 -26.23 -5.06
N ALA A 398 -24.38 -27.51 -4.72
CA ALA A 398 -24.01 -28.61 -5.61
C ALA A 398 -24.72 -28.57 -6.98
N GLU A 399 -25.96 -28.10 -7.02
CA GLU A 399 -26.75 -27.99 -8.26
C GLU A 399 -26.49 -26.71 -9.05
N ASN A 400 -26.17 -25.59 -8.38
CA ASN A 400 -26.20 -24.25 -9.00
C ASN A 400 -24.82 -23.58 -9.07
N ALA A 401 -23.95 -23.80 -8.09
CA ALA A 401 -22.64 -23.15 -8.00
C ALA A 401 -21.62 -24.06 -7.29
N PRO A 402 -21.27 -25.23 -7.87
CA PRO A 402 -20.46 -26.26 -7.21
C PRO A 402 -18.98 -25.86 -7.00
N HIS A 403 -18.56 -24.75 -7.62
CA HIS A 403 -17.21 -24.20 -7.48
C HIS A 403 -17.07 -23.30 -6.23
N VAL A 404 -18.17 -22.94 -5.57
CA VAL A 404 -18.15 -22.04 -4.42
C VAL A 404 -17.78 -22.82 -3.16
N SER A 405 -16.70 -22.41 -2.51
CA SER A 405 -16.31 -22.81 -1.17
C SER A 405 -17.29 -22.26 -0.14
N ILE A 406 -18.11 -23.14 0.42
CA ILE A 406 -19.14 -22.79 1.43
C ILE A 406 -18.70 -23.21 2.82
N HIS A 407 -19.03 -22.41 3.84
CA HIS A 407 -18.82 -22.76 5.24
C HIS A 407 -19.98 -22.24 6.13
N LYS A 408 -20.12 -22.84 7.32
CA LYS A 408 -21.08 -22.41 8.35
C LYS A 408 -20.38 -21.54 9.38
N PHE A 409 -20.72 -20.27 9.40
CA PHE A 409 -20.28 -19.36 10.45
C PHE A 409 -20.92 -19.76 11.77
N LEU A 410 -20.14 -20.34 12.68
CA LEU A 410 -20.64 -20.76 13.99
C LEU A 410 -20.83 -19.56 14.92
N LEU A 411 -21.77 -19.70 15.84
CA LEU A 411 -22.21 -18.59 16.68
C LEU A 411 -22.01 -18.87 18.18
N PRO A 412 -21.79 -17.81 18.99
CA PRO A 412 -21.61 -16.42 18.56
C PRO A 412 -20.28 -16.17 17.84
N ASP A 413 -20.19 -15.00 17.20
CA ASP A 413 -18.94 -14.44 16.66
C ASP A 413 -17.93 -14.21 17.80
N GLU A 414 -16.65 -14.50 17.55
CA GLU A 414 -15.55 -14.40 18.53
C GLU A 414 -15.89 -14.98 19.93
N PRO A 415 -16.20 -16.29 20.03
CA PRO A 415 -16.77 -16.89 21.24
C PRO A 415 -15.80 -16.89 22.44
N ASP A 416 -16.04 -16.05 23.45
CA ASP A 416 -15.09 -15.77 24.55
C ASP A 416 -15.51 -16.28 25.94
N SER A 417 -16.66 -16.95 26.04
CA SER A 417 -17.19 -17.46 27.31
C SER A 417 -17.48 -18.97 27.31
N ALA A 418 -17.58 -19.55 28.50
CA ALA A 418 -17.99 -20.95 28.66
C ALA A 418 -19.40 -21.24 28.10
N ALA A 419 -20.25 -20.22 27.96
CA ALA A 419 -21.56 -20.37 27.31
C ALA A 419 -21.41 -20.47 25.79
N ASP A 420 -20.52 -19.68 25.22
CA ASP A 420 -20.25 -19.63 23.78
C ASP A 420 -19.58 -20.92 23.32
N LEU A 421 -18.61 -21.42 24.09
CA LEU A 421 -18.03 -22.74 23.89
C LEU A 421 -19.09 -23.85 23.81
N ARG A 422 -20.08 -23.83 24.70
CA ARG A 422 -21.18 -24.83 24.67
C ARG A 422 -22.04 -24.67 23.42
N ALA A 423 -22.29 -23.44 22.99
CA ALA A 423 -23.07 -23.15 21.78
C ALA A 423 -22.33 -23.62 20.52
N VAL A 424 -21.03 -23.31 20.41
CA VAL A 424 -20.16 -23.72 19.30
C VAL A 424 -20.07 -25.24 19.23
N LYS A 425 -19.80 -25.91 20.36
CA LYS A 425 -19.75 -27.38 20.43
C LYS A 425 -21.06 -28.03 20.00
N ALA A 426 -22.20 -27.50 20.43
CA ALA A 426 -23.49 -28.02 20.02
C ALA A 426 -23.70 -27.93 18.49
N GLN A 427 -23.38 -26.78 17.88
CA GLN A 427 -23.49 -26.58 16.44
C GLN A 427 -22.51 -27.45 15.64
N ALA A 428 -21.29 -27.63 16.15
CA ALA A 428 -20.30 -28.53 15.59
C ALA A 428 -20.73 -30.00 15.66
N ASP A 429 -21.19 -30.47 16.83
CA ASP A 429 -21.71 -31.82 17.01
C ASP A 429 -22.88 -32.10 16.06
N TRP A 430 -23.78 -31.14 15.88
CA TRP A 430 -24.86 -31.27 14.89
C TRP A 430 -24.33 -31.32 13.47
N SER A 431 -23.35 -30.48 13.13
CA SER A 431 -22.71 -30.47 11.81
C SER A 431 -22.03 -31.79 11.49
N HIS A 432 -21.15 -32.29 12.36
CA HIS A 432 -20.36 -33.50 12.14
C HIS A 432 -21.19 -34.78 12.23
N SER A 433 -22.31 -34.75 12.98
CA SER A 433 -23.22 -35.89 13.02
C SER A 433 -24.21 -35.94 11.85
N ASN A 434 -24.31 -34.89 11.02
CA ASN A 434 -25.23 -34.86 9.89
C ASN A 434 -24.88 -35.93 8.86
N THR A 435 -25.79 -36.90 8.66
CA THR A 435 -25.62 -37.99 7.69
C THR A 435 -26.03 -37.62 6.26
N GLY A 436 -26.66 -36.47 6.07
CA GLY A 436 -27.00 -35.90 4.77
C GLY A 436 -25.83 -35.17 4.13
N ILE A 437 -26.07 -34.62 2.92
CA ILE A 437 -25.04 -33.90 2.15
C ILE A 437 -24.55 -32.64 2.87
N GLY A 438 -25.35 -32.03 3.75
CA GLY A 438 -24.97 -30.88 4.56
C GLY A 438 -23.91 -31.17 5.62
N GLY A 439 -23.63 -32.45 5.89
CA GLY A 439 -22.52 -32.86 6.77
C GLY A 439 -21.14 -32.54 6.19
N THR A 440 -21.03 -32.26 4.90
CA THR A 440 -19.75 -31.89 4.27
C THR A 440 -19.41 -30.41 4.37
N ILE A 441 -20.33 -29.56 4.84
CA ILE A 441 -20.06 -28.12 4.97
C ILE A 441 -19.16 -27.89 6.19
N PRO A 442 -17.95 -27.32 6.03
CA PRO A 442 -17.05 -26.99 7.14
C PRO A 442 -17.69 -26.02 8.14
N THR A 443 -17.38 -26.23 9.41
CA THR A 443 -17.65 -25.27 10.48
C THR A 443 -16.54 -24.22 10.57
N PHE A 444 -16.94 -22.95 10.65
CA PHE A 444 -16.05 -21.79 10.61
C PHE A 444 -16.20 -20.94 11.87
N VAL A 445 -15.07 -20.48 12.44
CA VAL A 445 -15.05 -19.50 13.53
C VAL A 445 -13.99 -18.42 13.29
N THR A 446 -14.31 -17.22 13.72
CA THR A 446 -13.38 -16.10 13.97
C THR A 446 -12.82 -16.23 15.38
N HIS A 447 -11.72 -16.96 15.55
CA HIS A 447 -11.10 -17.18 16.86
C HIS A 447 -9.64 -17.63 16.70
N TRP A 448 -8.80 -17.39 17.71
CA TRP A 448 -7.49 -18.06 17.80
C TRP A 448 -7.66 -19.56 18.08
N ILE A 449 -6.63 -20.36 17.80
CA ILE A 449 -6.72 -21.80 18.06
C ILE A 449 -6.61 -22.03 19.56
N GLU A 450 -7.70 -22.50 20.17
CA GLU A 450 -7.75 -22.84 21.59
C GLU A 450 -8.10 -24.32 21.75
N PRO A 451 -7.39 -25.07 22.64
CA PRO A 451 -7.58 -26.51 22.79
C PRO A 451 -9.02 -26.95 23.08
N GLU A 452 -9.82 -26.11 23.72
CA GLU A 452 -11.20 -26.44 24.05
C GLU A 452 -12.12 -26.54 22.83
N TYR A 453 -11.76 -25.88 21.73
CA TYR A 453 -12.51 -25.84 20.47
C TYR A 453 -11.95 -26.80 19.41
N GLN A 454 -10.73 -27.31 19.58
CA GLN A 454 -10.12 -28.28 18.66
C GLN A 454 -11.00 -29.53 18.48
N GLY A 455 -11.10 -30.00 17.24
CA GLY A 455 -11.98 -31.11 16.84
C GLY A 455 -13.44 -30.72 16.59
N TYR A 456 -13.89 -29.55 17.05
CA TYR A 456 -15.22 -29.00 16.76
C TYR A 456 -15.21 -27.99 15.60
N VAL A 457 -14.05 -27.41 15.30
CA VAL A 457 -13.86 -26.42 14.24
C VAL A 457 -13.16 -27.09 13.05
N ASP A 458 -13.67 -26.85 11.84
CA ASP A 458 -13.06 -27.34 10.59
C ASP A 458 -12.23 -26.26 9.89
N PHE A 459 -12.58 -24.98 10.12
CA PHE A 459 -11.97 -23.82 9.51
C PHE A 459 -11.80 -22.69 10.53
N TRP A 460 -10.53 -22.39 10.85
CA TRP A 460 -10.14 -21.29 11.72
C TRP A 460 -9.90 -20.02 10.92
N SER A 461 -10.49 -18.90 11.35
CA SER A 461 -10.08 -17.55 10.94
C SER A 461 -9.46 -16.84 12.14
N ILE A 462 -8.14 -16.79 12.17
CA ILE A 462 -7.37 -16.31 13.32
C ILE A 462 -7.22 -14.80 13.22
N SER A 463 -7.50 -14.09 14.32
CA SER A 463 -7.26 -12.65 14.35
C SER A 463 -5.77 -12.37 14.24
N THR A 464 -5.38 -11.47 13.34
CA THR A 464 -3.96 -11.17 13.07
C THR A 464 -3.22 -10.66 14.30
N ASN A 465 -3.89 -9.99 15.25
CA ASN A 465 -3.28 -9.59 16.53
C ASN A 465 -2.95 -10.81 17.44
N HIS A 466 -3.70 -11.90 17.33
CA HIS A 466 -3.49 -13.15 18.06
C HIS A 466 -2.57 -14.13 17.31
N ALA A 467 -2.17 -13.81 16.08
CA ALA A 467 -1.24 -14.60 15.27
C ALA A 467 0.24 -14.32 15.59
N LEU A 468 0.55 -13.34 16.43
CA LEU A 468 1.92 -13.03 16.86
C LEU A 468 2.43 -14.04 17.90
N ALA A 469 3.69 -14.46 17.76
CA ALA A 469 4.35 -15.33 18.73
C ALA A 469 4.39 -14.72 20.15
N GLY A 470 3.98 -15.52 21.13
CA GLY A 470 4.00 -15.16 22.55
C GLY A 470 2.86 -14.23 23.00
N THR A 471 1.85 -13.99 22.16
CA THR A 471 0.66 -13.23 22.52
C THR A 471 -0.26 -14.08 23.41
N ILE A 472 -0.86 -13.47 24.44
CA ILE A 472 -1.74 -14.15 25.40
C ILE A 472 -3.00 -13.30 25.63
N PRO A 473 -4.22 -13.82 25.35
CA PRO A 473 -4.45 -15.06 24.60
C PRO A 473 -3.88 -14.95 23.17
N GLY A 474 -3.55 -16.06 22.54
CA GLY A 474 -2.95 -16.08 21.21
C GLY A 474 -2.80 -17.50 20.69
N THR A 475 -2.53 -17.64 19.39
CA THR A 475 -2.34 -18.93 18.75
C THR A 475 -0.90 -19.42 18.91
N ASP A 476 -0.72 -20.66 19.37
CA ASP A 476 0.57 -21.35 19.30
C ASP A 476 0.87 -21.75 17.84
N PRO A 477 2.01 -21.34 17.25
CA PRO A 477 2.39 -21.77 15.90
C PRO A 477 2.35 -23.29 15.70
N GLN A 478 2.70 -24.08 16.73
CA GLN A 478 2.62 -25.54 16.63
C GLN A 478 1.16 -26.01 16.49
N ALA A 479 0.22 -25.36 17.18
CA ALA A 479 -1.20 -25.70 17.05
C ALA A 479 -1.74 -25.39 15.64
N VAL A 480 -1.21 -24.36 14.97
CA VAL A 480 -1.53 -24.12 13.55
C VAL A 480 -1.05 -25.29 12.70
N GLN A 481 0.20 -25.71 12.86
CA GLN A 481 0.75 -26.84 12.12
C GLN A 481 -0.03 -28.13 12.37
N ASP A 482 -0.39 -28.41 13.63
CA ASP A 482 -1.16 -29.59 14.00
C ASP A 482 -2.56 -29.59 13.35
N GLU A 483 -3.24 -28.45 13.30
CA GLU A 483 -4.55 -28.31 12.63
C GLU A 483 -4.41 -28.44 11.09
N GLN A 484 -3.37 -27.85 10.48
CA GLN A 484 -3.08 -28.03 9.05
C GLN A 484 -2.80 -29.50 8.71
N GLU A 485 -1.99 -30.19 9.50
CA GLU A 485 -1.69 -31.62 9.35
C GLU A 485 -2.94 -32.50 9.54
N ALA A 486 -3.90 -32.05 10.36
CA ALA A 486 -5.21 -32.67 10.51
C ALA A 486 -6.17 -32.35 9.34
N GLY A 487 -5.74 -31.59 8.34
CA GLY A 487 -6.54 -31.20 7.17
C GLY A 487 -7.57 -30.12 7.46
N ARG A 488 -7.36 -29.32 8.51
CA ARG A 488 -8.20 -28.16 8.83
C ARG A 488 -7.77 -26.94 8.04
N GLN A 489 -8.75 -26.11 7.73
CA GLN A 489 -8.52 -24.87 7.00
C GLN A 489 -8.05 -23.79 7.98
N ILE A 490 -7.05 -23.02 7.57
CA ILE A 490 -6.47 -21.91 8.33
C ILE A 490 -6.53 -20.64 7.50
N GLY A 491 -7.27 -19.67 7.99
CA GLY A 491 -7.28 -18.31 7.48
C GLY A 491 -6.94 -17.31 8.58
N VAL A 492 -6.85 -16.05 8.17
CA VAL A 492 -6.68 -14.92 9.09
C VAL A 492 -7.69 -13.83 8.78
N TYR A 493 -7.98 -12.99 9.77
CA TYR A 493 -8.85 -11.83 9.55
C TYR A 493 -8.28 -10.52 10.09
N ASN A 494 -8.74 -9.43 9.48
CA ASN A 494 -8.31 -8.04 9.72
C ASN A 494 -6.83 -7.83 9.43
N GLY A 495 -6.17 -6.88 10.10
CA GLY A 495 -4.76 -6.62 9.86
C GLY A 495 -4.09 -6.02 11.08
N TYR A 496 -2.90 -6.52 11.39
CA TYR A 496 -2.16 -6.12 12.58
C TYR A 496 -0.65 -6.21 12.34
N ARG A 497 0.04 -5.07 12.25
CA ARG A 497 1.50 -5.08 12.08
C ARG A 497 2.23 -5.55 13.35
N PRO A 498 3.26 -6.40 13.27
CA PRO A 498 3.89 -6.92 12.05
C PRO A 498 3.38 -8.32 11.62
N ALA A 499 2.28 -8.82 12.20
CA ALA A 499 1.73 -10.11 11.80
C ALA A 499 1.26 -10.08 10.33
N THR A 500 0.63 -8.99 9.92
CA THR A 500 0.23 -8.69 8.54
C THR A 500 0.32 -7.19 8.29
N GLY A 501 0.00 -6.75 7.08
CA GLY A 501 -0.31 -5.34 6.85
C GLY A 501 -1.52 -4.87 7.67
N SER A 502 -1.59 -3.56 7.91
CA SER A 502 -2.70 -2.87 8.58
C SER A 502 -3.89 -2.63 7.64
N ILE A 503 -5.10 -2.50 8.20
CA ILE A 503 -6.34 -2.25 7.44
C ILE A 503 -6.70 -0.76 7.29
N LEU A 504 -5.86 0.12 7.85
CA LEU A 504 -6.19 1.53 8.10
C LEU A 504 -5.69 2.48 6.99
N ILE A 505 -6.23 3.70 6.96
CA ILE A 505 -5.86 4.74 5.99
C ILE A 505 -4.50 5.35 6.33
N ASP A 506 -4.20 5.53 7.61
CA ASP A 506 -3.01 6.24 8.11
C ASP A 506 -1.76 5.35 8.25
N THR A 507 -1.63 4.40 7.31
CA THR A 507 -0.52 3.45 7.15
C THR A 507 -0.10 3.36 5.67
N ASP A 508 0.99 2.64 5.39
CA ASP A 508 1.52 2.49 4.03
C ASP A 508 0.50 1.83 3.08
N ALA A 509 0.50 2.25 1.81
CA ALA A 509 -0.45 1.72 0.82
C ALA A 509 -0.29 0.20 0.62
N VAL A 510 0.96 -0.29 0.69
CA VAL A 510 1.32 -1.71 0.50
C VAL A 510 0.72 -2.65 1.54
N ASP A 511 0.14 -2.16 2.63
CA ASP A 511 -0.41 -3.04 3.68
C ASP A 511 -1.43 -4.06 3.19
N PHE A 512 -2.33 -3.67 2.28
CA PHE A 512 -3.25 -4.63 1.68
C PHE A 512 -2.59 -5.48 0.60
N ARG A 513 -1.53 -4.97 -0.04
CA ARG A 513 -0.77 -5.69 -1.05
C ARG A 513 -0.01 -6.87 -0.44
N VAL A 514 0.53 -6.74 0.77
CA VAL A 514 1.33 -7.81 1.41
C VAL A 514 0.50 -8.99 1.90
N ILE A 515 -0.80 -8.82 2.13
CA ILE A 515 -1.65 -9.86 2.71
C ILE A 515 -1.71 -11.12 1.82
N PRO A 516 -1.92 -11.03 0.48
CA PRO A 516 -1.82 -12.20 -0.39
C PRO A 516 -0.43 -12.86 -0.41
N TRP A 517 0.66 -12.09 -0.35
CA TRP A 517 2.02 -12.64 -0.25
C TRP A 517 2.23 -13.45 1.04
N ILE A 518 1.70 -12.94 2.16
CA ILE A 518 1.68 -13.66 3.44
C ILE A 518 0.79 -14.92 3.31
N GLY A 519 -0.37 -14.81 2.67
CA GLY A 519 -1.25 -15.93 2.38
C GLY A 519 -0.53 -17.07 1.66
N TRP A 520 0.27 -16.74 0.64
CA TRP A 520 1.11 -17.71 -0.06
C TRP A 520 2.17 -18.31 0.86
N LYS A 521 2.98 -17.48 1.54
CA LYS A 521 4.11 -17.94 2.37
C LYS A 521 3.68 -18.91 3.47
N TYR A 522 2.56 -18.63 4.13
CA TYR A 522 2.09 -19.40 5.28
C TYR A 522 1.03 -20.44 4.92
N ASN A 523 0.76 -20.64 3.63
CA ASN A 523 -0.25 -21.56 3.11
C ASN A 523 -1.61 -21.35 3.80
N LEU A 524 -2.08 -20.11 3.80
CA LEU A 524 -3.39 -19.75 4.32
C LEU A 524 -4.47 -20.08 3.29
N ASP A 525 -5.56 -20.69 3.74
CA ASP A 525 -6.72 -20.98 2.91
C ASP A 525 -7.53 -19.74 2.57
N GLN A 526 -7.55 -18.73 3.45
CA GLN A 526 -8.39 -17.55 3.25
C GLN A 526 -7.94 -16.30 4.02
N TYR A 527 -8.20 -15.14 3.42
CA TYR A 527 -8.25 -13.86 4.14
C TYR A 527 -9.69 -13.36 4.38
N PHE A 528 -10.00 -12.86 5.58
CA PHE A 528 -11.30 -12.27 5.89
C PHE A 528 -11.17 -10.82 6.38
N TYR A 529 -11.94 -9.89 5.78
CA TYR A 529 -12.09 -8.53 6.27
C TYR A 529 -13.52 -8.28 6.77
N TRP A 530 -13.63 -7.83 8.01
CA TRP A 530 -14.88 -7.78 8.76
C TRP A 530 -15.95 -6.82 8.22
N ASN A 531 -15.55 -5.77 7.49
CA ASN A 531 -16.51 -4.94 6.74
C ASN A 531 -15.81 -4.04 5.73
N THR A 532 -16.54 -3.62 4.69
CA THR A 532 -16.04 -2.69 3.66
C THR A 532 -16.93 -1.46 3.45
N THR A 533 -18.12 -1.43 4.07
CA THR A 533 -19.10 -0.33 3.95
C THR A 533 -19.65 0.07 5.31
N TYR A 534 -18.86 -0.05 6.38
CA TYR A 534 -19.22 0.37 7.73
C TYR A 534 -19.15 1.90 7.84
N TRP A 535 -20.21 2.56 7.40
CA TRP A 535 -20.33 4.02 7.36
C TRP A 535 -21.24 4.56 8.45
N ILE A 536 -21.87 3.66 9.20
CA ILE A 536 -22.72 3.92 10.36
C ILE A 536 -22.17 3.11 11.52
N GLU A 537 -21.84 3.80 12.61
CA GLU A 537 -21.36 3.16 13.81
C GLU A 537 -22.53 2.69 14.69
N TRP A 538 -22.85 1.41 14.61
CA TRP A 538 -23.99 0.83 15.31
C TRP A 538 -23.74 0.59 16.81
N ALA A 539 -22.48 0.44 17.22
CA ALA A 539 -22.10 0.15 18.61
C ALA A 539 -22.29 1.34 19.56
N ASN A 540 -22.14 2.57 19.06
CA ASN A 540 -22.13 3.80 19.86
C ASN A 540 -23.05 4.84 19.22
N ASP A 541 -24.28 4.96 19.74
CA ASP A 541 -25.29 5.96 19.37
C ASP A 541 -25.84 5.95 17.92
N SER A 542 -25.44 4.99 17.07
CA SER A 542 -25.82 4.95 15.64
C SER A 542 -25.28 6.14 14.85
N ARG A 543 -24.08 6.62 15.20
CA ARG A 543 -23.44 7.76 14.55
C ARG A 543 -23.26 7.49 13.07
N ARG A 544 -23.66 8.46 12.25
CA ARG A 544 -23.37 8.45 10.81
C ARG A 544 -22.14 9.33 10.63
N TRP A 545 -21.10 8.80 10.02
CA TRP A 545 -19.87 9.55 9.76
C TRP A 545 -19.91 10.13 8.34
N ASN A 546 -19.55 11.39 8.15
CA ASN A 546 -19.22 11.86 6.79
C ASN A 546 -17.83 11.33 6.46
N ILE A 547 -17.76 10.17 5.81
CA ILE A 547 -16.51 9.46 5.53
C ILE A 547 -15.64 10.15 4.47
N PHE A 548 -16.16 11.16 3.77
CA PHE A 548 -15.38 12.00 2.84
C PHE A 548 -14.68 13.16 3.53
N SER A 549 -15.04 13.49 4.78
CA SER A 549 -14.39 14.57 5.54
C SER A 549 -13.83 14.12 6.88
N ASN A 550 -14.36 13.04 7.45
CA ASN A 550 -13.83 12.41 8.64
C ASN A 550 -13.30 11.00 8.34
N PRO A 551 -12.00 10.78 8.47
CA PRO A 551 -11.41 9.44 8.31
C PRO A 551 -11.80 8.47 9.44
N GLU A 552 -12.22 8.95 10.62
CA GLU A 552 -12.64 8.06 11.72
C GLU A 552 -14.01 7.43 11.43
N THR A 553 -14.03 6.10 11.35
CA THR A 553 -15.23 5.31 11.02
C THR A 553 -15.71 4.43 12.19
N MET A 554 -14.91 4.32 13.26
CA MET A 554 -15.23 3.58 14.48
C MET A 554 -14.75 4.35 15.71
N GLN A 555 -15.62 4.53 16.73
CA GLN A 555 -15.29 5.21 17.97
C GLN A 555 -14.19 4.42 18.69
N ASN A 556 -13.11 5.14 19.04
CA ASN A 556 -11.81 4.65 19.53
C ASN A 556 -10.70 4.50 18.48
N HIS A 557 -10.86 5.18 17.33
CA HIS A 557 -9.80 5.60 16.40
C HIS A 557 -9.19 4.51 15.51
N GLY A 558 -9.97 3.99 14.57
CA GLY A 558 -9.48 3.36 13.35
C GLY A 558 -9.81 4.22 12.13
N ASN A 559 -8.83 4.94 11.58
CA ASN A 559 -9.03 5.73 10.37
C ASN A 559 -9.29 4.80 9.17
N GLY A 560 -10.52 4.83 8.66
CA GLY A 560 -10.99 3.99 7.56
C GLY A 560 -11.24 2.53 7.92
N GLU A 561 -11.25 2.17 9.20
CA GLU A 561 -11.60 0.82 9.64
C GLU A 561 -13.03 0.45 9.23
N GLY A 562 -13.23 -0.74 8.67
CA GLY A 562 -14.53 -1.19 8.16
C GLY A 562 -14.95 -0.51 6.86
N THR A 563 -14.07 0.28 6.22
CA THR A 563 -14.33 0.93 4.94
C THR A 563 -13.32 0.50 3.89
N PHE A 564 -13.81 0.25 2.69
CA PHE A 564 -13.01 -0.08 1.51
C PHE A 564 -13.61 0.56 0.27
N PHE A 565 -14.95 0.68 0.29
CA PHE A 565 -15.72 1.48 -0.64
C PHE A 565 -16.11 2.82 -0.02
N TYR A 566 -16.31 3.79 -0.90
CA TYR A 566 -17.04 5.03 -0.61
C TYR A 566 -18.34 5.06 -1.42
N PRO A 567 -19.40 5.74 -0.96
CA PRO A 567 -20.63 5.86 -1.74
C PRO A 567 -20.44 6.89 -2.86
N GLY A 568 -20.67 6.50 -4.12
CA GLY A 568 -20.69 7.44 -5.25
C GLY A 568 -21.93 8.32 -5.27
N GLN A 569 -22.99 7.89 -4.59
CA GLN A 569 -24.19 8.66 -4.33
C GLN A 569 -24.44 8.67 -2.83
N ASP A 570 -24.60 9.85 -2.25
CA ASP A 570 -24.85 10.01 -0.82
C ASP A 570 -26.10 10.85 -0.57
N LYS A 571 -27.13 10.22 -0.01
CA LYS A 571 -28.41 10.84 0.38
C LYS A 571 -28.46 11.24 1.86
N VAL A 572 -27.42 10.91 2.62
CA VAL A 572 -27.25 11.32 4.02
C VAL A 572 -26.43 12.61 4.11
N TYR A 573 -25.32 12.70 3.37
CA TYR A 573 -24.48 13.90 3.24
C TYR A 573 -24.51 14.37 1.79
N ILE A 574 -25.53 15.15 1.45
CA ILE A 574 -25.80 15.55 0.07
C ILE A 574 -24.69 16.44 -0.52
N GLU A 575 -23.92 17.11 0.33
CA GLU A 575 -22.73 17.87 -0.05
C GLU A 575 -21.58 16.98 -0.54
N GLU A 576 -21.61 15.69 -0.22
CA GLU A 576 -20.63 14.69 -0.66
C GLU A 576 -21.18 13.77 -1.78
N ASP A 577 -22.38 14.03 -2.29
CA ASP A 577 -22.96 13.27 -3.40
C ASP A 577 -22.09 13.45 -4.65
N ARG A 578 -21.51 12.33 -5.13
CA ARG A 578 -20.66 12.32 -6.33
C ARG A 578 -21.46 12.10 -7.61
N GLY A 579 -22.79 11.98 -7.51
CA GLY A 579 -23.68 11.82 -8.65
C GLY A 579 -23.57 10.46 -9.34
N LEU A 580 -22.94 9.46 -8.70
CA LEU A 580 -22.67 8.15 -9.27
C LEU A 580 -23.45 7.07 -8.51
N ALA A 581 -24.40 6.42 -9.16
CA ALA A 581 -25.28 5.42 -8.53
C ALA A 581 -24.56 4.07 -8.29
N GLY A 582 -23.48 4.06 -7.52
CA GLY A 582 -22.68 2.88 -7.20
C GLY A 582 -21.53 3.19 -6.24
N PRO A 583 -20.59 2.27 -6.04
CA PRO A 583 -19.42 2.50 -5.18
C PRO A 583 -18.35 3.39 -5.83
N LEU A 584 -17.44 3.89 -5.02
CA LEU A 584 -16.11 4.36 -5.41
C LEU A 584 -15.06 3.46 -4.76
N ALA A 585 -13.94 3.25 -5.46
CA ALA A 585 -12.82 2.47 -4.95
C ALA A 585 -11.96 3.28 -3.97
N SER A 586 -11.06 2.59 -3.26
CA SER A 586 -10.02 3.19 -2.43
C SER A 586 -8.62 2.76 -2.86
N ILE A 587 -7.58 3.52 -2.49
CA ILE A 587 -6.18 3.13 -2.68
C ILE A 587 -5.89 1.78 -2.01
N ARG A 588 -6.46 1.53 -0.83
CA ARG A 588 -6.36 0.24 -0.12
C ARG A 588 -6.95 -0.90 -0.95
N MET A 589 -8.10 -0.69 -1.59
CA MET A 589 -8.72 -1.66 -2.50
C MET A 589 -7.88 -1.94 -3.75
N LYS A 590 -7.22 -0.92 -4.29
CA LYS A 590 -6.30 -1.09 -5.42
C LYS A 590 -5.06 -1.89 -5.03
N ASN A 591 -4.53 -1.67 -3.83
CA ASN A 591 -3.39 -2.42 -3.29
C ASN A 591 -3.76 -3.89 -2.98
N TRP A 592 -4.98 -4.16 -2.50
CA TRP A 592 -5.49 -5.54 -2.43
C TRP A 592 -5.49 -6.22 -3.81
N ARG A 593 -6.07 -5.58 -4.83
CA ARG A 593 -6.08 -6.12 -6.20
C ARG A 593 -4.67 -6.40 -6.70
N ARG A 594 -3.73 -5.48 -6.45
CA ARG A 594 -2.32 -5.63 -6.82
C ARG A 594 -1.70 -6.86 -6.15
N GLY A 595 -1.89 -7.05 -4.85
CA GLY A 595 -1.42 -8.23 -4.13
C GLY A 595 -2.06 -9.53 -4.62
N MET A 596 -3.35 -9.50 -4.95
CA MET A 596 -4.04 -10.67 -5.52
C MET A 596 -3.54 -11.01 -6.92
N GLN A 597 -3.22 -10.01 -7.74
CA GLN A 597 -2.56 -10.24 -9.02
C GLN A 597 -1.14 -10.79 -8.83
N ASP A 598 -0.38 -10.28 -7.86
CA ASP A 598 0.93 -10.83 -7.50
C ASP A 598 0.80 -12.33 -7.09
N TYR A 599 -0.24 -12.69 -6.34
CA TYR A 599 -0.52 -14.09 -5.98
C TYR A 599 -0.72 -14.98 -7.23
N GLU A 600 -1.42 -14.48 -8.25
CA GLU A 600 -1.59 -15.25 -9.50
C GLU A 600 -0.27 -15.44 -10.27
N TYR A 601 0.70 -14.52 -10.12
CA TYR A 601 2.05 -14.73 -10.66
C TYR A 601 2.76 -15.86 -9.90
N LEU A 602 2.68 -15.86 -8.57
CA LEU A 602 3.25 -16.92 -7.73
C LEU A 602 2.65 -18.28 -8.08
N TRP A 603 1.32 -18.33 -8.19
CA TRP A 603 0.59 -19.54 -8.56
C TRP A 603 1.01 -20.04 -9.94
N LEU A 604 1.01 -19.18 -10.97
CA LEU A 604 1.42 -19.56 -12.31
C LEU A 604 2.87 -20.07 -12.36
N ALA A 605 3.81 -19.37 -11.72
CA ALA A 605 5.20 -19.79 -11.66
C ALA A 605 5.35 -21.15 -10.96
N ASN A 606 4.63 -21.37 -9.86
CA ASN A 606 4.62 -22.64 -9.15
C ASN A 606 4.05 -23.78 -10.01
N GLU A 607 2.94 -23.56 -10.73
CA GLU A 607 2.37 -24.54 -11.67
C GLU A 607 3.31 -24.88 -12.84
N MET A 608 4.23 -23.97 -13.17
CA MET A 608 5.30 -24.22 -14.14
C MET A 608 6.49 -25.01 -13.57
N GLY A 609 6.43 -25.40 -12.30
CA GLY A 609 7.50 -26.14 -11.62
C GLY A 609 8.63 -25.25 -11.07
N LEU A 610 8.41 -23.94 -10.98
CA LEU A 610 9.39 -22.95 -10.48
C LEU A 610 9.23 -22.68 -8.98
N GLY A 611 8.90 -23.71 -8.20
CA GLY A 611 8.56 -23.56 -6.78
C GLY A 611 9.72 -23.03 -5.92
N GLN A 612 10.96 -23.39 -6.22
CA GLN A 612 12.13 -22.93 -5.46
C GLN A 612 12.42 -21.45 -5.70
N GLU A 613 12.23 -21.02 -6.94
CA GLU A 613 12.35 -19.64 -7.39
C GLU A 613 11.27 -18.76 -6.78
N VAL A 614 10.03 -19.24 -6.76
CA VAL A 614 8.92 -18.60 -6.07
C VAL A 614 9.21 -18.47 -4.58
N GLU A 615 9.68 -19.53 -3.92
CA GLU A 615 10.05 -19.49 -2.50
C GLU A 615 11.14 -18.45 -2.23
N HIS A 616 12.15 -18.34 -3.10
CA HIS A 616 13.19 -17.33 -2.98
C HIS A 616 12.62 -15.91 -3.02
N ILE A 617 11.80 -15.59 -4.03
CA ILE A 617 11.19 -14.27 -4.20
C ILE A 617 10.24 -13.94 -3.04
N VAL A 618 9.43 -14.91 -2.60
CA VAL A 618 8.51 -14.74 -1.47
C VAL A 618 9.27 -14.48 -0.18
N ASN A 619 10.40 -15.15 0.06
CA ASN A 619 11.24 -14.92 1.23
C ASN A 619 11.96 -13.57 1.20
N GLN A 620 12.21 -13.00 0.02
CA GLN A 620 12.67 -11.61 -0.11
C GLN A 620 11.54 -10.60 0.15
N ALA A 621 10.35 -10.84 -0.41
CA ALA A 621 9.18 -9.96 -0.25
C ALA A 621 8.71 -9.93 1.22
N ILE A 622 8.58 -11.11 1.82
CA ILE A 622 8.06 -11.34 3.17
C ILE A 622 9.04 -12.24 3.94
N PRO A 623 10.10 -11.67 4.53
CA PRO A 623 11.05 -12.46 5.32
C PRO A 623 10.40 -13.11 6.54
N ALA A 624 9.55 -12.37 7.27
CA ALA A 624 8.79 -12.84 8.42
C ALA A 624 7.44 -12.12 8.53
N ALA A 625 6.40 -12.86 8.93
CA ALA A 625 5.08 -12.33 9.28
C ALA A 625 4.41 -13.29 10.28
N LEU A 626 3.16 -13.02 10.65
CA LEU A 626 2.33 -13.84 11.54
C LEU A 626 3.13 -14.34 12.76
N TRP A 627 3.13 -15.65 12.98
CA TRP A 627 3.74 -16.32 14.12
C TRP A 627 5.27 -16.42 14.05
N ASP A 628 5.91 -15.93 12.98
CA ASP A 628 7.37 -15.72 12.97
C ASP A 628 7.77 -14.37 13.61
N THR A 629 6.79 -13.51 13.86
CA THR A 629 6.99 -12.19 14.46
C THR A 629 6.39 -12.12 15.86
N ASN A 630 6.82 -11.15 16.67
CA ASN A 630 6.31 -10.95 18.03
C ASN A 630 6.09 -9.47 18.33
N SER A 631 5.58 -9.16 19.53
CA SER A 631 5.27 -7.79 19.98
C SER A 631 6.43 -6.78 19.91
N ARG A 632 7.68 -7.25 19.79
CA ARG A 632 8.88 -6.40 19.69
C ARG A 632 9.42 -6.29 18.27
N SER A 633 8.94 -7.11 17.34
CA SER A 633 9.31 -7.07 15.93
C SER A 633 8.74 -5.80 15.27
N ASP A 634 9.49 -5.27 14.31
CA ASP A 634 8.99 -4.36 13.29
C ASP A 634 8.45 -5.19 12.10
N ILE A 635 7.82 -4.56 11.11
CA ILE A 635 7.50 -5.20 9.83
C ILE A 635 8.80 -5.67 9.16
N ALA A 636 8.74 -6.82 8.48
CA ALA A 636 9.90 -7.40 7.80
C ALA A 636 9.92 -7.13 6.29
N TRP A 637 8.86 -6.52 5.76
CA TRP A 637 8.69 -6.19 4.35
C TRP A 637 8.92 -4.70 4.10
N SER A 638 9.11 -4.33 2.84
CA SER A 638 9.27 -2.93 2.43
C SER A 638 7.98 -2.12 2.62
N GLU A 639 8.10 -0.88 3.09
CA GLU A 639 6.99 0.07 3.14
C GLU A 639 6.66 0.66 1.76
N HIS A 640 7.54 0.47 0.77
CA HIS A 640 7.45 1.09 -0.54
C HIS A 640 7.02 0.13 -1.65
N GLY A 641 6.15 0.62 -2.52
CA GLY A 641 5.56 -0.17 -3.60
C GLY A 641 6.56 -0.63 -4.66
N TYR A 642 7.52 0.22 -5.01
CA TYR A 642 8.56 -0.11 -6.00
C TYR A 642 9.34 -1.38 -5.66
N SER A 643 9.51 -1.72 -4.37
CA SER A 643 10.18 -2.95 -3.94
C SER A 643 9.43 -4.19 -4.42
N PHE A 644 8.09 -4.17 -4.33
CA PHE A 644 7.24 -5.24 -4.83
C PHE A 644 7.14 -5.22 -6.36
N GLU A 645 7.22 -4.06 -7.01
CA GLU A 645 7.27 -3.98 -8.47
C GLU A 645 8.51 -4.66 -9.06
N VAL A 646 9.67 -4.51 -8.42
CA VAL A 646 10.90 -5.22 -8.81
C VAL A 646 10.70 -6.74 -8.75
N LEU A 647 10.19 -7.25 -7.63
CA LEU A 647 9.94 -8.67 -7.42
C LEU A 647 8.86 -9.22 -8.37
N ARG A 648 7.79 -8.46 -8.62
CA ARG A 648 6.77 -8.82 -9.61
C ARG A 648 7.37 -8.86 -11.02
N GLN A 649 8.27 -7.95 -11.36
CA GLN A 649 8.93 -7.96 -12.67
C GLN A 649 9.84 -9.17 -12.82
N GLU A 650 10.52 -9.60 -11.75
CA GLU A 650 11.29 -10.84 -11.72
C GLU A 650 10.38 -12.04 -11.99
N LEU A 651 9.27 -12.19 -11.26
CA LEU A 651 8.26 -13.22 -11.53
C LEU A 651 7.75 -13.17 -12.97
N ALA A 652 7.48 -11.98 -13.51
CA ALA A 652 7.05 -11.81 -14.89
C ALA A 652 8.06 -12.39 -15.89
N LYS A 653 9.35 -12.11 -15.69
CA LYS A 653 10.44 -12.62 -16.54
C LYS A 653 10.60 -14.13 -16.37
N LEU A 654 10.50 -14.63 -15.14
CA LEU A 654 10.56 -16.07 -14.84
C LEU A 654 9.46 -16.84 -15.56
N ILE A 655 8.21 -16.36 -15.49
CA ILE A 655 7.07 -16.98 -16.18
C ILE A 655 7.23 -16.88 -17.70
N ALA A 656 7.66 -15.72 -18.20
CA ALA A 656 7.74 -15.47 -19.63
C ALA A 656 8.86 -16.26 -20.34
N TYR A 657 9.99 -16.51 -19.65
CA TYR A 657 11.23 -16.95 -20.29
C TYR A 657 11.92 -18.11 -19.56
N GLY A 658 11.51 -18.45 -18.34
CA GLY A 658 12.18 -19.45 -17.50
C GLY A 658 13.50 -18.94 -16.89
N TRP A 659 14.05 -19.63 -15.90
CA TRP A 659 15.19 -19.14 -15.10
C TRP A 659 16.48 -18.90 -15.92
N GLN A 660 16.83 -19.79 -16.87
CA GLN A 660 18.06 -19.66 -17.67
C GLN A 660 18.02 -18.51 -18.68
N GLU A 661 16.84 -18.18 -19.21
CA GLU A 661 16.68 -16.99 -20.06
C GLU A 661 16.37 -15.75 -19.23
N ALA A 662 15.62 -15.81 -18.12
CA ALA A 662 15.38 -14.67 -17.23
C ALA A 662 16.69 -14.12 -16.61
N SER A 663 17.65 -14.99 -16.31
CA SER A 663 19.01 -14.62 -15.87
C SER A 663 19.93 -14.12 -16.98
N SER A 664 19.54 -14.27 -18.26
CA SER A 664 20.30 -13.81 -19.44
C SER A 664 19.59 -12.76 -20.30
N LEU A 665 18.32 -12.47 -20.01
CA LEU A 665 17.56 -11.35 -20.54
C LEU A 665 17.91 -10.09 -19.76
N PRO A 666 17.87 -8.91 -20.39
CA PRO A 666 18.10 -7.68 -19.69
C PRO A 666 16.91 -7.42 -18.74
N VAL A 667 17.00 -7.95 -17.53
CA VAL A 667 16.83 -7.10 -16.35
C VAL A 667 17.75 -5.90 -16.60
N TYR A 668 17.41 -4.70 -16.13
CA TYR A 668 18.43 -3.66 -15.96
C TYR A 668 19.44 -4.11 -14.87
N HIS A 669 20.06 -5.27 -15.04
CA HIS A 669 21.28 -5.67 -14.37
C HIS A 669 22.39 -4.97 -15.12
N GLN A 670 22.91 -3.90 -14.52
CA GLN A 670 24.29 -3.54 -14.77
C GLN A 670 25.15 -4.79 -14.54
N GLN A 671 26.01 -5.05 -15.53
CA GLN A 671 26.94 -6.19 -15.58
C GLN A 671 27.70 -6.38 -14.27
N GLN A 672 28.11 -7.63 -13.99
CA GLN A 672 29.15 -7.94 -13.01
C GLN A 672 30.35 -7.00 -13.22
N GLU A 673 30.57 -6.09 -12.27
CA GLU A 673 31.33 -4.87 -12.51
C GLU A 673 32.85 -5.02 -12.29
N PHE A 674 33.33 -6.09 -11.65
CA PHE A 674 34.76 -6.23 -11.26
C PHE A 674 35.36 -7.62 -11.55
N VAL A 675 36.54 -7.65 -12.18
CA VAL A 675 37.24 -8.88 -12.61
C VAL A 675 37.97 -9.61 -11.48
N ASP A 676 38.18 -8.95 -10.33
CA ASP A 676 38.91 -9.47 -9.18
C ASP A 676 38.00 -9.99 -8.06
N ILE A 677 36.68 -9.96 -8.26
CA ILE A 677 35.68 -10.53 -7.34
C ILE A 677 34.95 -11.67 -8.06
N GLY A 678 35.38 -12.91 -7.79
CA GLY A 678 34.65 -14.11 -8.21
C GLY A 678 33.41 -14.37 -7.35
N LEU A 679 32.48 -15.21 -7.84
CA LEU A 679 31.27 -15.62 -7.11
C LEU A 679 31.58 -16.30 -5.76
N ASP A 680 32.78 -16.86 -5.60
CA ASP A 680 33.26 -17.52 -4.38
C ASP A 680 33.95 -16.56 -3.39
N HIS A 681 34.05 -15.27 -3.71
CA HIS A 681 34.67 -14.29 -2.84
C HIS A 681 33.79 -14.02 -1.61
N PRO A 682 34.32 -13.99 -0.37
CA PRO A 682 33.53 -13.90 0.86
C PRO A 682 32.74 -12.61 1.04
N TYR A 683 32.99 -11.61 0.19
CA TYR A 683 32.26 -10.33 0.16
C TYR A 683 31.59 -10.08 -1.19
N TYR A 684 31.44 -11.11 -2.03
CA TYR A 684 30.90 -10.97 -3.39
C TYR A 684 29.52 -10.31 -3.38
N GLU A 685 28.61 -10.83 -2.57
CA GLU A 685 27.23 -10.36 -2.52
C GLU A 685 27.12 -8.93 -1.97
N GLU A 686 27.86 -8.61 -0.89
CA GLU A 686 27.86 -7.25 -0.33
C GLU A 686 28.44 -6.23 -1.29
N ILE A 687 29.51 -6.59 -2.01
CA ILE A 687 30.11 -5.71 -3.02
C ILE A 687 29.14 -5.50 -4.18
N ASN A 688 28.51 -6.56 -4.68
CA ASN A 688 27.58 -6.48 -5.81
C ASN A 688 26.35 -5.63 -5.47
N ALA A 689 25.71 -5.89 -4.33
CA ALA A 689 24.53 -5.15 -3.87
C ALA A 689 24.82 -3.64 -3.74
N LEU A 690 25.92 -3.28 -3.07
CA LEU A 690 26.29 -1.88 -2.88
C LEU A 690 26.73 -1.17 -4.16
N THR A 691 27.27 -1.92 -5.12
CA THR A 691 27.67 -1.41 -6.44
C THR A 691 26.43 -1.07 -7.26
N GLN A 692 25.45 -1.97 -7.30
CA GLN A 692 24.16 -1.73 -7.97
C GLN A 692 23.40 -0.54 -7.39
N LEU A 693 23.48 -0.34 -6.07
CA LEU A 693 22.88 0.81 -5.38
C LEU A 693 23.69 2.12 -5.54
N GLY A 694 24.83 2.09 -6.24
CA GLY A 694 25.69 3.26 -6.47
C GLY A 694 26.48 3.75 -5.25
N PHE A 695 26.46 3.01 -4.13
CA PHE A 695 27.18 3.40 -2.92
C PHE A 695 28.68 3.23 -3.04
N ILE A 696 29.14 2.21 -3.78
CA ILE A 696 30.56 1.87 -3.92
C ILE A 696 30.97 1.79 -5.39
N GLY A 697 32.27 1.91 -5.68
CA GLY A 697 32.82 1.78 -7.03
C GLY A 697 34.23 1.19 -7.02
N GLY A 698 34.76 0.87 -8.20
CA GLY A 698 36.03 0.17 -8.39
C GLY A 698 37.29 0.96 -7.98
N CYS A 699 38.37 0.23 -7.73
CA CYS A 699 39.73 0.76 -7.55
C CYS A 699 40.51 0.91 -8.87
N ASN A 700 40.08 0.21 -9.93
CA ASN A 700 40.67 0.27 -11.27
C ASN A 700 39.54 0.24 -12.31
N GLN A 701 39.75 0.90 -13.45
CA GLN A 701 38.75 1.00 -14.52
C GLN A 701 39.02 0.03 -15.68
N ASP A 702 40.27 -0.39 -15.91
CA ASP A 702 40.62 -1.30 -17.01
C ASP A 702 41.79 -2.23 -16.66
N PRO A 703 41.56 -3.55 -16.45
CA PRO A 703 40.24 -4.14 -16.31
C PRO A 703 39.54 -3.61 -15.03
N PRO A 704 38.20 -3.47 -15.03
CA PRO A 704 37.45 -3.05 -13.85
C PRO A 704 37.76 -3.93 -12.64
N ALA A 705 38.20 -3.36 -11.51
CA ALA A 705 38.54 -4.13 -10.30
C ALA A 705 38.06 -3.41 -9.04
N PHE A 706 37.69 -4.16 -8.00
CA PHE A 706 37.23 -3.63 -6.71
C PHE A 706 38.36 -3.49 -5.68
N CYS A 707 39.40 -4.32 -5.75
CA CYS A 707 40.50 -4.45 -4.78
C CYS A 707 40.02 -4.75 -3.35
N PRO A 708 39.35 -5.89 -3.09
CA PRO A 708 38.67 -6.17 -1.82
C PRO A 708 39.62 -6.22 -0.61
N ASP A 709 40.86 -6.69 -0.81
CA ASP A 709 41.86 -6.84 0.25
C ASP A 709 42.67 -5.57 0.52
N ARG A 710 42.49 -4.53 -0.30
CA ARG A 710 43.23 -3.27 -0.12
C ARG A 710 42.68 -2.53 1.08
N SER A 711 43.58 -2.02 1.93
CA SER A 711 43.19 -1.14 3.04
C SER A 711 42.62 0.17 2.53
N LEU A 712 41.54 0.67 3.15
CA LEU A 712 40.94 1.96 2.82
C LEU A 712 41.77 3.12 3.40
N THR A 713 42.05 4.11 2.57
CA THR A 713 42.57 5.40 3.04
C THR A 713 41.43 6.25 3.63
N ARG A 714 41.76 7.24 4.45
CA ARG A 714 40.77 8.17 5.02
C ARG A 714 40.05 8.98 3.94
N ALA A 715 40.75 9.34 2.86
CA ALA A 715 40.13 10.01 1.71
C ALA A 715 39.11 9.11 1.00
N GLU A 716 39.45 7.84 0.77
CA GLU A 716 38.54 6.87 0.15
C GLU A 716 37.34 6.58 1.06
N ALA A 717 37.58 6.42 2.36
CA ALA A 717 36.54 6.22 3.35
C ALA A 717 35.60 7.42 3.47
N ALA A 718 36.10 8.65 3.31
CA ALA A 718 35.25 9.85 3.33
C ALA A 718 34.23 9.85 2.18
N ILE A 719 34.62 9.38 1.00
CA ILE A 719 33.69 9.26 -0.13
C ILE A 719 32.76 8.07 0.09
N LEU A 720 33.33 6.90 0.40
CA LEU A 720 32.59 5.66 0.55
C LEU A 720 31.51 5.77 1.63
N PHE A 721 31.91 6.17 2.84
CA PHE A 721 30.99 6.33 3.96
C PHE A 721 30.16 7.62 3.86
N GLY A 722 30.65 8.64 3.16
CA GLY A 722 29.89 9.84 2.86
C GLY A 722 28.66 9.53 2.01
N ARG A 723 28.81 8.74 0.94
CA ARG A 723 27.67 8.30 0.12
C ARG A 723 26.64 7.51 0.93
N VAL A 724 27.10 6.77 1.93
CA VAL A 724 26.20 6.05 2.84
C VAL A 724 25.50 7.02 3.82
N ALA A 725 26.23 8.00 4.36
CA ALA A 725 25.69 8.95 5.32
C ALA A 725 24.72 9.98 4.70
N TYR A 726 24.93 10.35 3.43
CA TYR A 726 24.19 11.42 2.75
C TYR A 726 23.34 10.96 1.56
N GLY A 727 23.44 9.69 1.14
CA GLY A 727 22.80 9.13 -0.05
C GLY A 727 23.75 9.00 -1.24
N SER A 728 23.53 7.98 -2.09
CA SER A 728 24.44 7.63 -3.20
C SER A 728 24.51 8.68 -4.30
N SER A 729 23.47 9.50 -4.46
CA SER A 729 23.39 10.62 -5.41
C SER A 729 23.92 11.95 -4.86
N PHE A 730 24.22 12.02 -3.55
CA PHE A 730 24.68 13.24 -2.92
C PHE A 730 26.05 13.66 -3.46
N THR A 731 26.17 14.92 -3.86
CA THR A 731 27.44 15.53 -4.25
C THR A 731 27.72 16.71 -3.32
N PRO A 732 28.70 16.61 -2.40
CA PRO A 732 29.01 17.70 -1.48
C PRO A 732 29.50 18.94 -2.23
N PRO A 733 29.08 20.15 -1.81
CA PRO A 733 29.55 21.39 -2.41
C PRO A 733 31.05 21.57 -2.20
N ILE A 734 31.72 22.20 -3.16
CA ILE A 734 33.14 22.54 -3.04
C ILE A 734 33.29 23.59 -1.92
N PRO A 735 34.14 23.36 -0.89
CA PRO A 735 34.33 24.31 0.19
C PRO A 735 34.91 25.64 -0.29
N GLU A 736 34.41 26.76 0.24
CA GLU A 736 34.89 28.12 -0.12
C GLU A 736 36.31 28.43 0.41
N GLN A 737 36.73 27.74 1.48
CA GLN A 737 38.01 27.95 2.15
C GLN A 737 38.70 26.62 2.45
N GLN A 738 40.03 26.61 2.36
CA GLN A 738 40.81 25.42 2.67
C GLN A 738 40.84 25.21 4.18
N LEU A 739 40.07 24.22 4.66
CA LEU A 739 39.98 23.88 6.08
C LEU A 739 41.17 23.05 6.56
N PHE A 740 41.49 21.98 5.85
CA PHE A 740 42.63 21.11 6.18
C PHE A 740 43.86 21.51 5.38
N ILE A 741 45.00 21.70 6.05
CA ILE A 741 46.25 22.10 5.39
C ILE A 741 46.77 21.04 4.40
N ASP A 742 46.34 19.80 4.55
CA ASP A 742 46.70 18.64 3.73
C ASP A 742 45.59 18.18 2.77
N MET A 743 44.52 18.98 2.61
CA MET A 743 43.46 18.76 1.61
C MET A 743 43.31 20.02 0.74
N PRO A 744 43.93 20.07 -0.46
CA PRO A 744 43.82 21.24 -1.33
C PRO A 744 42.39 21.40 -1.86
N LEU A 745 41.98 22.65 -2.12
CA LEU A 745 40.64 22.96 -2.67
C LEU A 745 40.50 22.66 -4.17
N MET A 746 41.61 22.68 -4.92
CA MET A 746 41.63 22.47 -6.36
C MET A 746 42.87 21.69 -6.79
N GLY A 747 42.81 21.12 -7.99
CA GLY A 747 43.86 20.26 -8.57
C GLY A 747 43.59 18.78 -8.35
N ASP A 748 44.42 17.92 -8.94
CA ASP A 748 44.19 16.47 -8.99
C ASP A 748 44.12 15.82 -7.60
N ASP A 749 44.72 16.44 -6.57
CA ASP A 749 44.70 15.96 -5.18
C ASP A 749 43.45 16.39 -4.38
N SER A 750 42.50 17.13 -4.98
CA SER A 750 41.32 17.70 -4.28
C SER A 750 40.07 16.80 -4.28
N TRP A 751 40.14 15.61 -4.90
CA TRP A 751 39.00 14.72 -5.19
C TRP A 751 38.18 14.30 -3.95
N ALA A 752 38.79 14.20 -2.77
CA ALA A 752 38.11 13.87 -1.51
C ALA A 752 37.84 15.09 -0.61
N THR A 753 38.30 16.29 -0.98
CA THR A 753 38.21 17.49 -0.14
C THR A 753 36.77 17.84 0.24
N PRO A 754 35.79 17.88 -0.69
CA PRO A 754 34.40 18.20 -0.34
C PRO A 754 33.78 17.20 0.64
N TRP A 755 34.02 15.90 0.43
CA TRP A 755 33.51 14.83 1.29
C TRP A 755 34.12 14.87 2.70
N ALA A 756 35.44 15.05 2.79
CA ALA A 756 36.14 15.15 4.07
C ALA A 756 35.65 16.36 4.88
N VAL A 757 35.36 17.48 4.23
CA VAL A 757 34.83 18.68 4.89
C VAL A 757 33.40 18.45 5.38
N ALA A 758 32.52 17.89 4.54
CA ALA A 758 31.14 17.61 4.94
C ALA A 758 31.06 16.69 6.16
N LEU A 759 31.73 15.54 6.10
CA LEU A 759 31.74 14.57 7.20
C LEU A 759 32.37 15.12 8.49
N TRP A 760 33.34 16.04 8.39
CA TRP A 760 33.94 16.68 9.55
C TRP A 760 33.01 17.74 10.16
N GLN A 761 32.40 18.58 9.33
CA GLN A 761 31.46 19.62 9.78
C GLN A 761 30.24 19.00 10.47
N ASP A 762 29.73 17.91 9.93
CA ASP A 762 28.57 17.20 10.48
C ASP A 762 28.97 16.23 11.60
N GLY A 763 30.27 16.10 11.92
CA GLY A 763 30.74 15.32 13.05
C GLY A 763 30.73 13.80 12.85
N TYR A 764 30.60 13.32 11.62
CA TYR A 764 30.71 11.90 11.27
C TYR A 764 32.15 11.38 11.35
N LEU A 765 33.14 12.17 10.90
CA LEU A 765 34.55 11.78 10.90
C LEU A 765 35.45 12.89 11.45
N SER A 766 36.31 12.57 12.43
CA SER A 766 37.18 13.54 13.09
C SER A 766 38.49 13.80 12.34
N GLU A 767 39.12 14.94 12.59
CA GLU A 767 40.47 15.28 12.11
C GLU A 767 41.56 14.35 12.67
N CYS A 768 42.69 14.22 11.97
CA CYS A 768 43.87 13.48 12.48
C CYS A 768 44.87 14.38 13.22
N GLY A 769 44.78 15.70 13.06
CA GLY A 769 45.64 16.69 13.71
C GLY A 769 44.91 18.02 13.82
N ARG A 770 45.10 18.73 14.95
CA ARG A 770 44.33 19.94 15.29
C ARG A 770 45.07 21.26 15.10
N ASP A 771 46.40 21.24 15.08
CA ASP A 771 47.21 22.45 14.93
C ASP A 771 48.54 22.14 14.21
N PRO A 772 48.66 22.42 12.90
CA PRO A 772 47.58 22.86 12.01
C PRO A 772 46.52 21.77 11.80
N LEU A 773 45.29 22.17 11.45
CA LEU A 773 44.18 21.25 11.20
C LEU A 773 44.50 20.35 9.98
N ARG A 774 44.44 19.02 10.16
CA ARG A 774 44.82 18.00 9.17
C ARG A 774 43.80 16.88 9.09
N PHE A 775 43.52 16.42 7.87
CA PHE A 775 42.64 15.27 7.61
C PHE A 775 43.42 13.95 7.46
N CYS A 776 44.69 14.00 7.05
CA CYS A 776 45.52 12.83 6.72
C CYS A 776 44.92 11.93 5.64
N PRO A 777 44.66 12.43 4.41
CA PRO A 777 43.94 11.69 3.35
C PRO A 777 44.54 10.32 3.03
N ASN A 778 45.88 10.22 3.06
CA ASN A 778 46.61 9.02 2.68
C ASN A 778 46.83 8.02 3.84
N ALA A 779 46.46 8.38 5.07
CA ALA A 779 46.50 7.45 6.18
C ALA A 779 45.36 6.43 6.04
N ALA A 780 45.60 5.19 6.46
CA ALA A 780 44.54 4.20 6.51
C ALA A 780 43.49 4.58 7.58
N ILE A 781 42.21 4.39 7.28
CA ILE A 781 41.16 4.58 8.29
C ILE A 781 41.19 3.43 9.29
N SER A 782 41.05 3.74 10.57
CA SER A 782 41.06 2.74 11.63
C SER A 782 39.73 2.01 11.76
N ARG A 783 39.75 0.78 12.28
CA ARG A 783 38.53 -0.01 12.56
C ARG A 783 37.56 0.74 13.48
N VAL A 784 38.08 1.43 14.49
CA VAL A 784 37.27 2.19 15.45
C VAL A 784 36.62 3.43 14.84
N GLU A 785 37.28 4.12 13.91
CA GLU A 785 36.66 5.27 13.23
C GLU A 785 35.53 4.82 12.29
N SER A 786 35.77 3.74 11.54
CA SER A 786 34.78 3.19 10.61
C SER A 786 33.49 2.73 11.31
N LEU A 787 33.60 2.05 12.45
CA LEU A 787 32.41 1.57 13.18
C LEU A 787 31.63 2.70 13.87
N ILE A 788 32.31 3.75 14.36
CA ILE A 788 31.62 4.89 15.01
C ILE A 788 30.77 5.60 13.97
N LEU A 789 31.34 5.81 12.78
CA LEU A 789 30.64 6.40 11.65
C LEU A 789 29.43 5.54 11.27
N MET A 790 29.60 4.23 11.07
CA MET A 790 28.50 3.33 10.68
C MET A 790 27.39 3.21 11.73
N LEU A 791 27.72 3.21 13.02
CA LEU A 791 26.71 3.24 14.08
C LEU A 791 25.91 4.55 14.08
N ARG A 792 26.53 5.68 13.72
CA ARG A 792 25.84 6.98 13.58
C ARG A 792 25.02 7.08 12.31
N VAL A 793 25.42 6.40 11.24
CA VAL A 793 24.58 6.23 10.06
C VAL A 793 23.33 5.44 10.44
N ARG A 794 23.50 4.30 11.11
CA ARG A 794 22.39 3.40 11.46
C ARG A 794 21.41 3.98 12.49
N TYR A 795 21.92 4.69 13.51
CA TYR A 795 21.13 5.13 14.67
C TYR A 795 21.01 6.65 14.80
N GLY A 796 21.51 7.40 13.84
CA GLY A 796 21.57 8.86 13.85
C GLY A 796 22.81 9.42 14.54
N LEU A 797 23.15 10.67 14.19
CA LEU A 797 24.38 11.35 14.61
C LEU A 797 24.53 11.50 16.14
N HIS A 798 23.41 11.59 16.86
CA HIS A 798 23.37 11.76 18.32
C HIS A 798 23.36 10.44 19.09
N TYR A 799 23.46 9.30 18.41
CA TYR A 799 23.52 8.00 19.06
C TYR A 799 24.67 7.91 20.06
N THR A 800 24.38 7.39 21.25
CA THR A 800 25.36 7.05 22.27
C THR A 800 25.18 5.58 22.67
N PRO A 801 26.21 4.73 22.49
CA PRO A 801 26.09 3.32 22.84
C PRO A 801 25.98 3.06 24.36
N PRO A 802 25.47 1.88 24.77
CA PRO A 802 25.48 1.42 26.16
C PRO A 802 26.89 1.42 26.79
N SER A 803 26.97 1.31 28.12
CA SER A 803 28.28 1.22 28.81
C SER A 803 29.02 -0.06 28.44
N ALA A 804 30.35 0.02 28.32
CA ALA A 804 31.18 -1.13 27.99
C ALA A 804 31.21 -2.19 29.12
N GLU A 805 31.22 -3.46 28.73
CA GLU A 805 31.22 -4.65 29.58
C GLU A 805 32.59 -5.35 29.63
N GLY A 806 33.50 -5.07 28.71
CA GLY A 806 34.88 -5.56 28.72
C GLY A 806 35.08 -6.82 27.89
N LEU A 807 34.50 -6.84 26.69
CA LEU A 807 34.49 -7.98 25.78
C LEU A 807 35.86 -8.26 25.14
N PHE A 808 36.61 -7.21 24.82
CA PHE A 808 37.88 -7.29 24.09
C PHE A 808 39.08 -7.03 25.02
N SER A 809 40.11 -7.86 24.87
CA SER A 809 41.27 -7.87 25.79
C SER A 809 42.31 -6.78 25.51
N ASP A 810 42.23 -6.10 24.37
CA ASP A 810 43.18 -5.08 23.90
C ASP A 810 42.64 -3.65 23.98
N VAL A 811 41.48 -3.46 24.60
CA VAL A 811 40.86 -2.15 24.87
C VAL A 811 40.50 -2.04 26.34
N SER A 812 40.64 -0.83 26.90
CA SER A 812 40.35 -0.59 28.31
C SER A 812 38.89 -0.20 28.50
N LEU A 813 38.23 -0.70 29.54
CA LEU A 813 36.90 -0.21 29.99
C LEU A 813 36.86 1.30 30.29
N ARG A 814 38.02 1.94 30.45
CA ARG A 814 38.12 3.40 30.68
C ARG A 814 38.18 4.22 29.39
N TRP A 815 38.30 3.58 28.23
CA TRP A 815 38.30 4.26 26.93
C TRP A 815 36.86 4.48 26.46
N GLU A 816 36.59 5.68 25.99
CA GLU A 816 35.26 6.07 25.52
C GLU A 816 34.85 5.28 24.27
N GLU A 817 35.83 4.86 23.47
CA GLU A 817 35.65 4.09 22.25
C GLU A 817 35.26 2.63 22.53
N THR A 818 35.53 2.11 23.73
CA THR A 818 35.25 0.70 24.06
C THR A 818 33.76 0.38 23.97
N LYS A 819 32.88 1.30 24.38
CA LYS A 819 31.43 1.11 24.23
C LYS A 819 30.97 1.08 22.78
N TRP A 820 31.61 1.85 21.90
CA TRP A 820 31.31 1.85 20.48
C TRP A 820 31.73 0.55 19.84
N ILE A 821 32.93 0.07 20.18
CA ILE A 821 33.48 -1.21 19.72
C ILE A 821 32.56 -2.37 20.09
N GLU A 822 32.12 -2.44 21.34
CA GLU A 822 31.24 -3.52 21.80
C GLU A 822 29.85 -3.42 21.18
N ALA A 823 29.28 -2.22 21.07
CA ALA A 823 28.00 -2.03 20.38
C ALA A 823 28.07 -2.46 18.91
N ALA A 824 29.12 -2.08 18.18
CA ALA A 824 29.31 -2.51 16.79
C ALA A 824 29.43 -4.04 16.68
N TYR A 825 30.10 -4.69 17.63
CA TYR A 825 30.20 -6.14 17.68
C TYR A 825 28.84 -6.82 17.92
N TYR A 826 28.05 -6.35 18.89
CA TYR A 826 26.71 -6.90 19.17
C TYR A 826 25.75 -6.70 18.00
N GLN A 827 25.95 -5.64 17.21
CA GLN A 827 25.19 -5.35 15.99
C GLN A 827 25.73 -6.09 14.76
N GLY A 828 26.77 -6.92 14.90
CA GLY A 828 27.36 -7.67 13.79
C GLY A 828 28.11 -6.83 12.75
N LEU A 829 28.32 -5.53 13.00
CA LEU A 829 28.92 -4.63 12.00
C LEU A 829 30.37 -5.01 11.70
N LEU A 830 31.17 -5.31 12.74
CA LEU A 830 32.57 -5.69 12.57
C LEU A 830 33.04 -6.66 13.67
N GLY A 831 33.66 -7.77 13.27
CA GLY A 831 34.12 -8.83 14.17
C GLY A 831 35.50 -8.58 14.82
N PRO A 832 35.95 -9.49 15.70
CA PRO A 832 37.31 -9.47 16.28
C PRO A 832 38.38 -9.60 15.20
N CYS A 833 39.52 -8.92 15.38
CA CYS A 833 40.70 -9.11 14.53
C CYS A 833 41.45 -10.43 14.84
N LYS A 834 41.32 -10.97 16.06
CA LYS A 834 41.94 -12.23 16.50
C LYS A 834 41.08 -12.96 17.53
N THR A 835 41.00 -14.28 17.43
CA THR A 835 40.12 -15.15 18.24
C THR A 835 40.84 -16.27 19.02
N THR A 836 42.18 -16.30 19.06
CA THR A 836 42.93 -17.52 19.43
C THR A 836 43.09 -17.82 20.93
N VAL A 837 42.93 -16.84 21.85
CA VAL A 837 43.02 -17.08 23.32
C VAL A 837 42.13 -16.13 24.13
N ARG A 838 42.09 -14.85 23.74
CA ARG A 838 41.11 -13.85 24.18
C ARG A 838 40.79 -12.99 22.97
N MET A 839 39.52 -12.60 22.81
CA MET A 839 39.13 -11.76 21.67
C MET A 839 39.89 -10.43 21.71
N ARG A 840 40.40 -10.02 20.55
CA ARG A 840 41.02 -8.71 20.34
C ARG A 840 40.28 -8.00 19.22
N PHE A 841 40.07 -6.70 19.39
CA PHE A 841 39.39 -5.88 18.38
C PHE A 841 40.37 -5.22 17.41
N CYS A 842 41.58 -4.89 17.87
CA CYS A 842 42.58 -4.10 17.17
C CYS A 842 42.03 -2.72 16.74
N PRO A 843 41.67 -1.81 17.67
CA PRO A 843 40.94 -0.57 17.33
C PRO A 843 41.66 0.30 16.30
N TYR A 844 42.99 0.37 16.36
CA TYR A 844 43.84 1.13 15.43
C TYR A 844 44.35 0.30 14.23
N GLY A 845 43.83 -0.92 14.06
CA GLY A 845 44.05 -1.71 12.85
C GLY A 845 43.31 -1.09 11.66
N THR A 846 43.69 -1.48 10.44
CA THR A 846 43.03 -1.03 9.21
C THR A 846 41.81 -1.89 8.88
N ILE A 847 40.94 -1.38 8.00
CA ILE A 847 39.84 -2.12 7.40
C ILE A 847 40.08 -2.26 5.89
N SER A 848 39.81 -3.44 5.33
CA SER A 848 39.85 -3.65 3.88
C SER A 848 38.60 -3.08 3.20
N ARG A 849 38.65 -2.88 1.88
CA ARG A 849 37.50 -2.45 1.08
C ARG A 849 36.34 -3.46 1.14
N GLY A 850 36.64 -4.75 1.16
CA GLY A 850 35.65 -5.81 1.31
C GLY A 850 35.01 -5.83 2.69
N GLU A 851 35.80 -5.70 3.77
CA GLU A 851 35.27 -5.57 5.13
C GLU A 851 34.38 -4.32 5.27
N ALA A 852 34.75 -3.21 4.62
CA ALA A 852 33.95 -1.99 4.62
C ALA A 852 32.63 -2.17 3.85
N ALA A 853 32.64 -2.84 2.69
CA ALA A 853 31.42 -3.19 1.97
C ALA A 853 30.48 -4.01 2.86
N ALA A 854 30.98 -5.09 3.46
CA ALA A 854 30.18 -5.91 4.36
C ALA A 854 29.64 -5.14 5.58
N MET A 855 30.46 -4.25 6.16
CA MET A 855 30.04 -3.40 7.27
C MET A 855 28.96 -2.40 6.87
N ILE A 856 29.04 -1.80 5.66
CA ILE A 856 28.02 -0.89 5.12
C ILE A 856 26.71 -1.65 4.90
N THR A 857 26.75 -2.79 4.22
CA THR A 857 25.58 -3.64 3.97
C THR A 857 24.84 -3.96 5.26
N ARG A 858 25.58 -4.36 6.31
CA ARG A 858 25.01 -4.64 7.64
C ARG A 858 24.51 -3.39 8.34
N ALA A 859 25.19 -2.25 8.19
CA ALA A 859 24.76 -0.99 8.79
C ALA A 859 23.43 -0.50 8.19
N LEU A 860 23.25 -0.70 6.88
CA LEU A 860 22.04 -0.38 6.12
C LEU A 860 20.94 -1.46 6.20
N ASN A 861 21.20 -2.60 6.87
CA ASN A 861 20.31 -3.78 6.89
C ASN A 861 19.94 -4.28 5.48
N LEU A 862 20.85 -4.16 4.51
CA LEU A 862 20.63 -4.72 3.17
C LEU A 862 20.68 -6.24 3.26
N VAL A 863 19.67 -6.91 2.70
CA VAL A 863 19.63 -8.37 2.56
C VAL A 863 20.47 -8.74 1.34
N THR A 864 21.53 -9.50 1.56
CA THR A 864 22.35 -10.08 0.50
C THR A 864 22.08 -11.59 0.41
N PRO A 865 22.02 -12.18 -0.80
CA PRO A 865 21.71 -13.60 -1.03
C PRO A 865 22.48 -14.61 -0.20
#